data_AF-A0A831PRD1-F1
#
_entry.id   AF-A0A831PRD1-F1
#
_cell.length_a   1.000
_cell.length_b   1.000
_cell.length_c   1.000
_cell.angle_alpha   90.00
_cell.angle_beta   90.00
_cell.angle_gamma   90.00
#
_symmetry.space_group_name_H-M   'P 1'
#
loop_
_entity.id
_entity.type
_entity.pdbx_description
1 polymer ?
#
loop_
_entity_poly.entity_id
_entity_poly.type
_entity_poly.pdbx_seq_one_letter_code
_entity_poly.pdbx_strand_id
1 'polypeptide(L)'
;MTKRAFGALFLCAVLGALAVRVARLDLRPMHHDEANQAVKFGGLLERGEYRFDPLDHHGPTLYYLTLPAAWAAGATTLTGLDERILRLVPALFGTALLVAFLLFSGGLAREARLAAAALAAVSPALSYYSRFYIQETLLVLFLAVLLGAGWRYAKRPSALWALAAGTAAGLMAATKETSLVLFGGLAAAFGVLSLIESIRTRLRGVTRAGDAWVWRDTRTKLPTGLHALLFLAAAAAVVIVFYSSFFHNIEGLADAARAVGTSFGRAGHPGVHAHPWPYYVRLLAWAKTAAGPVWSEGFLLVLALAGGLAAFGPDQGHGGSPRFLRFVFFFTVVTAAVFSLIPYKTPWNMLPFYLGLVILAGHGAAFLLKLTLPRPVKVLVAIVLAAGFAGLAVQNVRANFVRPADPANPYVYAQTNPDFLKLVSEVEKAAAASPEGRDLLIEVIAPPEETWPLPWSLRRFGRVGYWTTPDSAHRALPPGQAPVVISSAAFAGEVAEALGEDYVQTFYGLRPEVVLALFVRRDRGEAMAPERTLGCTAFLLRNGREVVAGKNLDWPLGDGAVHLNPRGATKAAFLANPGRPLHWASRYGSVTFNQLGRDLPLGGMNEQGLVIEELSYSPSRYPDRDERPAVNEFQWIQFHLDTCASVREVLNGAAGIRVERLFAGVHYFLCDRSGDHAIVEFLDGRTVCTPARELPAPVLSNNSLPESRKNLALFQGFGGDRDLPSGPDSISRYVRAAGLVKGYGKAGDGPPAEYAAGVLRRLAQPDTQWSIVYDLARLAIRVRTAPRPGFRTIRFDGVDFDRPAGGSSFDLGRPDRAVRFEPTDAGREGAFVGTVLLKMVECGAITPARRSTLAAELREYREGRGREGAGPGR
;
A
#
# COMPACT_ATOMS: atom_id res chain seq x y z
N MET A 1 11.54 -42.86 -0.23
CA MET A 1 12.24 -42.05 0.80
C MET A 1 12.31 -42.77 2.16
N THR A 2 13.45 -42.74 2.86
CA THR A 2 13.59 -43.34 4.20
C THR A 2 12.78 -42.58 5.26
N LYS A 3 12.44 -43.22 6.39
CA LYS A 3 11.72 -42.55 7.50
C LYS A 3 12.51 -41.36 8.06
N ARG A 4 13.84 -41.52 8.21
CA ARG A 4 14.74 -40.49 8.72
C ARG A 4 14.79 -39.27 7.79
N ALA A 5 14.97 -39.49 6.49
CA ALA A 5 14.97 -38.40 5.51
C ALA A 5 13.63 -37.66 5.46
N PHE A 6 12.51 -38.39 5.51
CA PHE A 6 11.19 -37.76 5.61
C PHE A 6 11.07 -36.89 6.86
N GLY A 7 11.42 -37.42 8.04
CA GLY A 7 11.34 -36.68 9.30
C GLY A 7 12.15 -35.40 9.29
N ALA A 8 13.40 -35.46 8.83
CA ALA A 8 14.28 -34.30 8.75
C ALA A 8 13.75 -33.23 7.78
N LEU A 9 13.39 -33.60 6.56
CA LEU A 9 12.90 -32.64 5.56
C LEU A 9 11.54 -32.04 5.93
N PHE A 10 10.66 -32.85 6.53
CA PHE A 10 9.36 -32.37 7.01
C PHE A 10 9.53 -31.38 8.16
N LEU A 11 10.44 -31.66 9.09
CA LEU A 11 10.79 -30.73 10.17
C LEU A 11 11.37 -29.43 9.60
N CYS A 12 12.25 -29.48 8.60
CA CYS A 12 12.76 -28.28 7.93
C CYS A 12 11.64 -27.45 7.30
N ALA A 13 10.64 -28.08 6.66
CA ALA A 13 9.49 -27.37 6.10
C ALA A 13 8.65 -26.68 7.19
N VAL A 14 8.42 -27.36 8.34
CA VAL A 14 7.69 -26.80 9.48
C VAL A 14 8.46 -25.63 10.10
N LEU A 15 9.75 -25.79 10.38
CA LEU A 15 10.58 -24.75 10.99
C LEU A 15 10.77 -23.54 10.06
N GLY A 16 10.96 -23.78 8.76
CA GLY A 16 11.03 -22.72 7.76
C GLY A 16 9.72 -21.92 7.67
N ALA A 17 8.58 -22.63 7.65
CA ALA A 17 7.27 -21.98 7.67
C ALA A 17 7.05 -21.17 8.96
N LEU A 18 7.44 -21.72 10.12
CA LEU A 18 7.36 -21.01 11.40
C LEU A 18 8.19 -19.72 11.36
N ALA A 19 9.45 -19.81 10.94
CA ALA A 19 10.36 -18.67 10.87
C ALA A 19 9.79 -17.54 9.98
N VAL A 20 9.29 -17.88 8.79
CA VAL A 20 8.63 -16.91 7.90
C VAL A 20 7.37 -16.33 8.54
N ARG A 21 6.55 -17.15 9.19
CA ARG A 21 5.26 -16.70 9.73
C ARG A 21 5.40 -15.84 10.99
N VAL A 22 6.42 -16.04 11.83
CA VAL A 22 6.60 -15.23 13.06
C VAL A 22 7.52 -14.02 12.88
N ALA A 23 8.28 -13.95 11.78
CA ALA A 23 9.20 -12.83 11.55
C ALA A 23 8.43 -11.51 11.33
N ARG A 24 8.78 -10.43 12.05
CA ARG A 24 8.28 -9.06 11.80
C ARG A 24 6.75 -8.99 11.65
N LEU A 25 6.01 -9.55 12.61
CA LEU A 25 4.55 -9.56 12.61
C LEU A 25 3.92 -8.16 12.70
N ASP A 26 4.70 -7.17 13.12
CA ASP A 26 4.36 -5.74 13.22
C ASP A 26 4.54 -4.95 11.91
N LEU A 27 5.04 -5.57 10.84
CA LEU A 27 5.42 -4.86 9.62
C LEU A 27 4.24 -4.17 8.89
N ARG A 28 3.02 -4.69 9.04
CA ARG A 28 1.81 -4.14 8.41
C ARG A 28 1.02 -3.31 9.41
N PRO A 29 0.46 -2.16 9.01
CA PRO A 29 -0.60 -1.52 9.78
C PRO A 29 -1.73 -2.53 10.07
N MET A 30 -2.42 -2.40 11.20
CA MET A 30 -3.58 -3.24 11.50
C MET A 30 -4.64 -3.05 10.43
N HIS A 31 -5.09 -4.16 9.85
CA HIS A 31 -6.23 -4.18 8.95
C HIS A 31 -7.52 -3.89 9.71
N HIS A 32 -8.56 -3.39 9.04
CA HIS A 32 -9.84 -3.05 9.66
C HIS A 32 -10.46 -4.25 10.38
N ASP A 33 -10.50 -5.43 9.74
CA ASP A 33 -10.96 -6.66 10.38
C ASP A 33 -10.11 -7.02 11.60
N GLU A 34 -8.78 -6.98 11.50
CA GLU A 34 -7.89 -7.31 12.62
C GLU A 34 -8.13 -6.39 13.83
N ALA A 35 -8.31 -5.09 13.57
CA ALA A 35 -8.60 -4.10 14.61
C ALA A 35 -9.95 -4.35 15.28
N ASN A 36 -10.99 -4.66 14.50
CA ASN A 36 -12.30 -5.05 15.03
C ASN A 36 -12.19 -6.30 15.92
N GLN A 37 -11.49 -7.34 15.44
CA GLN A 37 -11.26 -8.55 16.23
C GLN A 37 -10.48 -8.26 17.52
N ALA A 38 -9.46 -7.40 17.45
CA ALA A 38 -8.60 -7.06 18.56
C ALA A 38 -9.33 -6.30 19.67
N VAL A 39 -10.17 -5.33 19.33
CA VAL A 39 -10.98 -4.59 20.30
C VAL A 39 -11.98 -5.53 21.00
N LYS A 40 -12.60 -6.45 20.24
CA LYS A 40 -13.49 -7.45 20.83
C LYS A 40 -12.75 -8.41 21.77
N PHE A 41 -11.57 -8.88 21.36
CA PHE A 41 -10.70 -9.67 22.22
C PHE A 41 -10.32 -8.92 23.49
N GLY A 42 -10.04 -7.61 23.40
CA GLY A 42 -9.77 -6.74 24.55
C GLY A 42 -10.87 -6.81 25.62
N GLY A 43 -12.15 -6.82 25.20
CA GLY A 43 -13.27 -6.99 26.12
C GLY A 43 -13.25 -8.31 26.89
N LEU A 44 -12.95 -9.42 26.19
CA LEU A 44 -12.77 -10.73 26.84
C LEU A 44 -11.55 -10.73 27.77
N LEU A 45 -10.45 -10.12 27.36
CA LEU A 45 -9.21 -10.08 28.13
C LEU A 45 -9.35 -9.29 29.44
N GLU A 46 -10.02 -8.14 29.39
CA GLU A 46 -10.15 -7.22 30.53
C GLU A 46 -11.28 -7.61 31.49
N ARG A 47 -12.43 -8.02 30.95
CA ARG A 47 -13.64 -8.24 31.75
C ARG A 47 -13.95 -9.73 31.95
N GLY A 48 -13.27 -10.63 31.26
CA GLY A 48 -13.64 -12.04 31.21
C GLY A 48 -14.94 -12.31 30.45
N GLU A 49 -15.47 -11.30 29.75
CA GLU A 49 -16.76 -11.37 29.09
C GLU A 49 -16.62 -11.36 27.56
N TYR A 50 -17.15 -12.41 26.93
CA TYR A 50 -17.38 -12.44 25.49
C TYR A 50 -18.88 -12.59 25.23
N ARG A 51 -19.41 -11.82 24.29
CA ARG A 51 -20.77 -12.01 23.77
C ARG A 51 -20.71 -12.13 22.25
N PHE A 52 -21.21 -13.25 21.74
CA PHE A 52 -21.40 -13.41 20.30
C PHE A 52 -22.48 -12.44 19.84
N ASP A 53 -22.27 -11.78 18.70
CA ASP A 53 -23.27 -10.90 18.11
C ASP A 53 -23.52 -11.36 16.67
N PRO A 54 -24.78 -11.71 16.33
CA PRO A 54 -25.14 -12.33 15.07
C PRO A 54 -25.16 -11.36 13.89
N LEU A 55 -25.06 -10.06 14.13
CA LEU A 55 -25.13 -9.04 13.10
C LEU A 55 -23.78 -8.68 12.53
N ASP A 56 -22.67 -8.80 13.28
CA ASP A 56 -21.38 -8.31 12.79
C ASP A 56 -20.15 -9.18 13.08
N HIS A 57 -20.25 -10.22 13.90
CA HIS A 57 -19.06 -10.95 14.34
C HIS A 57 -19.00 -12.40 13.90
N HIS A 58 -17.78 -12.83 13.58
CA HIS A 58 -17.44 -14.24 13.37
C HIS A 58 -17.35 -14.99 14.71
N GLY A 59 -17.17 -16.30 14.60
CA GLY A 59 -17.23 -17.20 15.75
C GLY A 59 -16.17 -16.95 16.84
N PRO A 60 -16.45 -17.40 18.07
CA PRO A 60 -15.66 -17.15 19.28
C PRO A 60 -14.24 -17.73 19.33
N THR A 61 -13.89 -18.74 18.52
CA THR A 61 -12.65 -19.51 18.73
C THR A 61 -11.39 -18.67 18.71
N LEU A 62 -11.28 -17.68 17.81
CA LEU A 62 -10.08 -16.84 17.68
C LEU A 62 -9.75 -16.15 19.01
N TYR A 63 -10.73 -15.56 19.68
CA TYR A 63 -10.53 -14.77 20.89
C TYR A 63 -10.08 -15.64 22.07
N TYR A 64 -10.78 -16.74 22.33
CA TYR A 64 -10.42 -17.66 23.42
C TYR A 64 -9.07 -18.33 23.20
N LEU A 65 -8.72 -18.65 21.94
CA LEU A 65 -7.41 -19.20 21.60
C LEU A 65 -6.29 -18.15 21.62
N THR A 66 -6.64 -16.86 21.74
CA THR A 66 -5.68 -15.76 21.90
C THR A 66 -5.34 -15.50 23.37
N LEU A 67 -6.22 -15.83 24.32
CA LEU A 67 -5.98 -15.65 25.76
C LEU A 67 -4.62 -16.19 26.22
N PRO A 68 -4.20 -17.43 25.89
CA PRO A 68 -2.91 -17.94 26.34
C PRO A 68 -1.72 -17.14 25.81
N ALA A 69 -1.81 -16.61 24.58
CA ALA A 69 -0.75 -15.80 23.99
C ALA A 69 -0.66 -14.42 24.65
N ALA A 70 -1.81 -13.79 24.96
CA ALA A 70 -1.84 -12.54 25.68
C ALA A 70 -1.28 -12.67 27.10
N TRP A 71 -1.72 -13.70 27.85
CA TRP A 71 -1.22 -13.97 29.21
C TRP A 71 0.27 -14.30 29.23
N ALA A 72 0.76 -15.11 28.27
CA ALA A 72 2.18 -15.41 28.16
C ALA A 72 3.03 -14.17 27.85
N ALA A 73 2.45 -13.16 27.19
CA ALA A 73 3.10 -11.88 26.94
C ALA A 73 2.91 -10.85 28.08
N GLY A 74 2.23 -11.22 29.17
CA GLY A 74 1.91 -10.32 30.28
C GLY A 74 0.85 -9.27 29.97
N ALA A 75 0.13 -9.38 28.86
CA ALA A 75 -0.93 -8.46 28.48
C ALA A 75 -2.25 -8.87 29.15
N THR A 76 -2.80 -7.96 29.97
CA THR A 76 -4.10 -8.11 30.66
C THR A 76 -5.13 -7.08 30.23
N THR A 77 -4.76 -6.12 29.39
CA THR A 77 -5.63 -5.06 28.88
C THR A 77 -5.49 -4.88 27.38
N LEU A 78 -6.50 -4.29 26.74
CA LEU A 78 -6.48 -3.92 25.32
C LEU A 78 -5.30 -2.99 24.99
N THR A 79 -4.96 -2.08 25.90
CA THR A 79 -3.83 -1.15 25.75
C THR A 79 -2.46 -1.85 25.78
N GLY A 80 -2.36 -2.96 26.52
CA GLY A 80 -1.18 -3.82 26.60
C GLY A 80 -0.99 -4.76 25.40
N LEU A 81 -1.98 -4.88 24.52
CA LEU A 81 -1.86 -5.68 23.30
C LEU A 81 -1.10 -4.94 22.21
N ASP A 82 -0.34 -5.70 21.41
CA ASP A 82 0.29 -5.25 20.16
C ASP A 82 0.02 -6.24 19.02
N GLU A 83 0.38 -5.84 17.80
CA GLU A 83 0.18 -6.62 16.58
C GLU A 83 0.91 -7.97 16.63
N ARG A 84 2.03 -8.06 17.36
CA ARG A 84 2.85 -9.27 17.44
C ARG A 84 2.17 -10.33 18.29
N ILE A 85 1.62 -9.95 19.45
CA ILE A 85 0.86 -10.86 20.32
C ILE A 85 -0.32 -11.46 19.57
N LEU A 86 -1.11 -10.61 18.89
CA LEU A 86 -2.30 -11.04 18.18
C LEU A 86 -1.96 -11.93 16.98
N ARG A 87 -1.08 -11.46 16.08
CA ARG A 87 -0.74 -12.20 14.84
C ARG A 87 0.11 -13.44 15.09
N LEU A 88 0.67 -13.63 16.29
CA LEU A 88 1.37 -14.87 16.66
C LEU A 88 0.42 -16.06 16.65
N VAL A 89 -0.83 -15.89 17.09
CA VAL A 89 -1.84 -16.97 17.16
C VAL A 89 -2.09 -17.59 15.78
N PRO A 90 -2.57 -16.85 14.76
CA PRO A 90 -2.75 -17.40 13.41
C PRO A 90 -1.43 -17.89 12.80
N ALA A 91 -0.27 -17.30 13.13
CA ALA A 91 1.02 -17.76 12.63
C ALA A 91 1.37 -19.17 13.14
N LEU A 92 1.10 -19.44 14.41
CA LEU A 92 1.26 -20.76 15.02
C LEU A 92 0.25 -21.77 14.45
N PHE A 93 -1.01 -21.37 14.27
CA PHE A 93 -2.04 -22.23 13.68
C PHE A 93 -1.76 -22.56 12.22
N GLY A 94 -1.29 -21.59 11.44
CA GLY A 94 -0.82 -21.81 10.07
C GLY A 94 0.35 -22.78 10.03
N THR A 95 1.25 -22.73 11.01
CA THR A 95 2.37 -23.68 11.15
C THR A 95 1.87 -25.08 11.56
N ALA A 96 0.93 -25.16 12.49
CA ALA A 96 0.28 -26.40 12.89
C ALA A 96 -0.44 -27.08 11.71
N LEU A 97 -0.93 -26.32 10.72
CA LEU A 97 -1.53 -26.88 9.50
C LEU A 97 -0.56 -27.81 8.76
N LEU A 98 0.73 -27.48 8.70
CA LEU A 98 1.73 -28.35 8.07
C LEU A 98 1.86 -29.64 8.86
N VAL A 99 1.89 -29.57 10.19
CA VAL A 99 1.94 -30.75 11.07
C VAL A 99 0.70 -31.63 10.88
N ALA A 100 -0.47 -31.04 10.66
CA ALA A 100 -1.71 -31.77 10.38
C ALA A 100 -1.60 -32.67 9.13
N PHE A 101 -0.69 -32.40 8.19
CA PHE A 101 -0.47 -33.28 7.03
C PHE A 101 0.05 -34.67 7.40
N LEU A 102 0.57 -34.86 8.61
CA LEU A 102 0.92 -36.18 9.13
C LEU A 102 -0.31 -37.08 9.30
N LEU A 103 -1.49 -36.50 9.56
CA LEU A 103 -2.76 -37.23 9.70
C LEU A 103 -3.17 -37.92 8.38
N PHE A 104 -2.72 -37.42 7.23
CA PHE A 104 -3.00 -38.02 5.92
C PHE A 104 -2.15 -39.27 5.61
N SER A 105 -1.44 -39.82 6.61
CA SER A 105 -0.69 -41.07 6.42
C SER A 105 -1.58 -42.21 5.92
N GLY A 106 -1.11 -42.93 4.90
CA GLY A 106 -1.85 -43.99 4.22
C GLY A 106 -2.89 -43.49 3.20
N GLY A 107 -3.27 -42.20 3.26
CA GLY A 107 -4.02 -41.50 2.20
C GLY A 107 -3.08 -40.86 1.20
N LEU A 108 -1.96 -40.33 1.70
CA LEU A 108 -0.84 -39.80 0.94
C LEU A 108 0.45 -40.58 1.23
N ALA A 109 1.22 -40.83 0.17
CA ALA A 109 2.59 -41.30 0.28
C ALA A 109 3.46 -40.31 1.07
N ARG A 110 4.63 -40.73 1.58
CA ARG A 110 5.52 -39.83 2.34
C ARG A 110 6.02 -38.68 1.48
N GLU A 111 6.36 -38.96 0.22
CA GLU A 111 6.82 -37.94 -0.73
C GLU A 111 5.72 -36.90 -0.98
N ALA A 112 4.46 -37.33 -1.11
CA ALA A 112 3.32 -36.43 -1.33
C ALA A 112 3.02 -35.54 -0.12
N ARG A 113 3.12 -36.09 1.10
CA ARG A 113 2.97 -35.30 2.34
C ARG A 113 4.08 -34.28 2.50
N LEU A 114 5.32 -34.67 2.23
CA LEU A 114 6.45 -33.75 2.28
C LEU A 114 6.29 -32.64 1.24
N ALA A 115 5.93 -32.98 0.00
CA ALA A 115 5.69 -32.01 -1.05
C ALA A 115 4.53 -31.04 -0.71
N ALA A 116 3.41 -31.56 -0.18
CA ALA A 116 2.31 -30.73 0.30
C ALA A 116 2.76 -29.78 1.42
N ALA A 117 3.52 -30.28 2.42
CA ALA A 117 4.02 -29.46 3.51
C ALA A 117 5.00 -28.38 3.03
N ALA A 118 5.90 -28.73 2.10
CA ALA A 118 6.81 -27.77 1.49
C ALA A 118 6.06 -26.72 0.68
N LEU A 119 5.04 -27.10 -0.10
CA LEU A 119 4.20 -26.16 -0.86
C LEU A 119 3.44 -25.22 0.08
N ALA A 120 2.88 -25.75 1.17
CA ALA A 120 2.23 -24.94 2.20
C ALA A 120 3.19 -23.99 2.94
N ALA A 121 4.46 -24.39 3.09
CA ALA A 121 5.51 -23.57 3.68
C ALA A 121 5.90 -22.38 2.78
N VAL A 122 5.96 -22.60 1.46
CA VAL A 122 6.37 -21.57 0.49
C VAL A 122 5.21 -20.86 -0.20
N SER A 123 3.95 -21.25 0.07
CA SER A 123 2.75 -20.64 -0.50
C SER A 123 2.62 -19.17 -0.03
N PRO A 124 2.58 -18.20 -0.96
CA PRO A 124 2.29 -16.81 -0.63
C PRO A 124 0.91 -16.67 0.02
N ALA A 125 -0.14 -17.31 -0.50
CA ALA A 125 -1.49 -17.22 0.05
C ALA A 125 -1.59 -17.71 1.51
N LEU A 126 -1.12 -18.93 1.80
CA LEU A 126 -1.20 -19.50 3.15
C LEU A 126 -0.32 -18.73 4.13
N SER A 127 0.84 -18.23 3.70
CA SER A 127 1.74 -17.48 4.57
C SER A 127 1.22 -16.06 4.84
N TYR A 128 0.64 -15.40 3.84
CA TYR A 128 0.14 -14.03 3.98
C TYR A 128 -0.99 -13.91 5.00
N TYR A 129 -2.01 -14.79 4.89
CA TYR A 129 -3.18 -14.77 5.78
C TYR A 129 -2.96 -15.48 7.12
N SER A 130 -1.98 -16.39 7.23
CA SER A 130 -1.56 -16.88 8.57
C SER A 130 -0.83 -15.82 9.39
N ARG A 131 -0.54 -14.65 8.81
CA ARG A 131 0.03 -13.50 9.51
C ARG A 131 -1.01 -12.38 9.74
N PHE A 132 -2.30 -12.68 9.56
CA PHE A 132 -3.43 -11.80 9.86
C PHE A 132 -4.21 -12.34 11.06
N TYR A 133 -4.57 -11.46 11.99
CA TYR A 133 -5.44 -11.79 13.11
C TYR A 133 -6.92 -11.91 12.69
N ILE A 134 -7.20 -12.97 11.93
CA ILE A 134 -8.53 -13.33 11.40
C ILE A 134 -8.78 -14.85 11.54
N GLN A 135 -10.03 -15.27 11.39
CA GLN A 135 -10.53 -16.62 11.72
C GLN A 135 -10.08 -17.71 10.74
N GLU A 136 -9.74 -17.35 9.51
CA GLU A 136 -9.61 -18.29 8.39
C GLU A 136 -8.49 -19.30 8.60
N THR A 137 -7.37 -18.89 9.18
CA THR A 137 -6.23 -19.78 9.40
C THR A 137 -6.59 -20.90 10.39
N LEU A 138 -7.38 -20.58 11.41
CA LEU A 138 -7.90 -21.55 12.37
C LEU A 138 -8.89 -22.49 11.68
N LEU A 139 -9.82 -21.95 10.89
CA LEU A 139 -10.81 -22.73 10.14
C LEU A 139 -10.14 -23.76 9.23
N VAL A 140 -9.07 -23.37 8.53
CA VAL A 140 -8.32 -24.25 7.61
C VAL A 140 -7.56 -25.34 8.38
N LEU A 141 -6.98 -25.02 9.53
CA LEU A 141 -6.38 -26.05 10.41
C LEU A 141 -7.44 -27.06 10.85
N PHE A 142 -8.57 -26.60 11.37
CA PHE A 142 -9.63 -27.49 11.86
C PHE A 142 -10.23 -28.32 10.73
N LEU A 143 -10.37 -27.77 9.52
CA LEU A 143 -10.73 -28.53 8.32
C LEU A 143 -9.69 -29.63 8.01
N ALA A 144 -8.39 -29.32 8.05
CA ALA A 144 -7.35 -30.31 7.82
C ALA A 144 -7.36 -31.43 8.88
N VAL A 145 -7.61 -31.09 10.15
CA VAL A 145 -7.76 -32.05 11.24
C VAL A 145 -9.03 -32.89 11.06
N LEU A 146 -10.15 -32.31 10.66
CA LEU A 146 -11.39 -33.04 10.36
C LEU A 146 -11.18 -34.04 9.21
N LEU A 147 -10.59 -33.59 8.09
CA LEU A 147 -10.23 -34.45 6.96
C LEU A 147 -9.28 -35.57 7.38
N GLY A 148 -8.27 -35.24 8.17
CA GLY A 148 -7.26 -36.17 8.68
C GLY A 148 -7.85 -37.21 9.63
N ALA A 149 -8.61 -36.77 10.65
CA ALA A 149 -9.25 -37.63 11.62
C ALA A 149 -10.31 -38.52 10.96
N GLY A 150 -11.14 -37.97 10.06
CA GLY A 150 -12.11 -38.74 9.27
C GLY A 150 -11.42 -39.80 8.40
N TRP A 151 -10.30 -39.46 7.77
CA TRP A 151 -9.48 -40.43 7.03
C TRP A 151 -8.92 -41.55 7.94
N ARG A 152 -8.40 -41.19 9.11
CA ARG A 152 -7.84 -42.15 10.06
C ARG A 152 -8.92 -43.04 10.66
N TYR A 153 -10.11 -42.49 10.90
CA TYR A 153 -11.31 -43.24 11.28
C TYR A 153 -11.71 -44.23 10.19
N ALA A 154 -11.78 -43.80 8.92
CA ALA A 154 -12.12 -44.67 7.79
C ALA A 154 -11.14 -45.84 7.65
N LYS A 155 -9.85 -45.63 7.93
CA LYS A 155 -8.84 -46.71 7.92
C LYS A 155 -8.94 -47.65 9.13
N ARG A 156 -9.19 -47.10 10.31
CA ARG A 156 -9.27 -47.85 11.57
C ARG A 156 -10.29 -47.17 12.48
N PRO A 157 -11.57 -47.60 12.46
CA PRO A 157 -12.61 -47.00 13.29
C PRO A 157 -12.21 -47.03 14.76
N SER A 158 -12.30 -45.88 15.43
CA SER A 158 -12.04 -45.76 16.87
C SER A 158 -12.81 -44.58 17.46
N ALA A 159 -13.16 -44.69 18.74
CA ALA A 159 -13.76 -43.60 19.49
C ALA A 159 -12.88 -42.34 19.48
N LEU A 160 -11.55 -42.50 19.57
CA LEU A 160 -10.61 -41.38 19.53
C LEU A 160 -10.69 -40.59 18.22
N TRP A 161 -10.76 -41.27 17.05
CA TRP A 161 -10.85 -40.55 15.78
C TRP A 161 -12.23 -39.95 15.55
N ALA A 162 -13.30 -40.59 16.04
CA ALA A 162 -14.64 -40.01 16.03
C ALA A 162 -14.71 -38.74 16.89
N LEU A 163 -14.15 -38.78 18.10
CA LEU A 163 -14.04 -37.64 19.00
C LEU A 163 -13.21 -36.51 18.36
N ALA A 164 -12.01 -36.81 17.85
CA ALA A 164 -11.14 -35.82 17.21
C ALA A 164 -11.80 -35.16 15.98
N ALA A 165 -12.50 -35.95 15.15
CA ALA A 165 -13.27 -35.41 14.04
C ALA A 165 -14.44 -34.53 14.53
N GLY A 166 -15.17 -34.95 15.57
CA GLY A 166 -16.26 -34.19 16.15
C GLY A 166 -15.81 -32.87 16.75
N THR A 167 -14.75 -32.89 17.56
CA THR A 167 -14.11 -31.68 18.11
C THR A 167 -13.66 -30.74 17.00
N ALA A 168 -13.01 -31.24 15.93
CA ALA A 168 -12.58 -30.42 14.81
C ALA A 168 -13.77 -29.79 14.07
N ALA A 169 -14.85 -30.55 13.84
CA ALA A 169 -16.08 -30.02 13.24
C ALA A 169 -16.74 -28.96 14.13
N GLY A 170 -16.82 -29.18 15.44
CA GLY A 170 -17.33 -28.20 16.39
C GLY A 170 -16.48 -26.92 16.41
N LEU A 171 -15.15 -27.05 16.35
CA LEU A 171 -14.23 -25.92 16.28
C LEU A 171 -14.40 -25.14 14.97
N MET A 172 -14.59 -25.81 13.83
CA MET A 172 -14.91 -25.14 12.57
C MET A 172 -16.20 -24.32 12.69
N ALA A 173 -17.27 -24.94 13.21
CA ALA A 173 -18.56 -24.29 13.41
C ALA A 173 -18.48 -23.09 14.36
N ALA A 174 -17.69 -23.20 15.44
CA ALA A 174 -17.43 -22.11 16.38
C ALA A 174 -16.44 -21.05 15.86
N THR A 175 -15.86 -21.24 14.67
CA THR A 175 -14.88 -20.31 14.08
C THR A 175 -15.52 -19.39 13.07
N LYS A 176 -16.31 -19.93 12.14
CA LYS A 176 -16.89 -19.14 11.05
C LYS A 176 -18.10 -19.81 10.43
N GLU A 177 -19.11 -19.04 10.08
CA GLU A 177 -20.37 -19.46 9.45
C GLU A 177 -20.12 -20.14 8.09
N THR A 178 -19.04 -19.75 7.40
CA THR A 178 -18.61 -20.38 6.14
C THR A 178 -18.23 -21.85 6.30
N SER A 179 -18.09 -22.37 7.53
CA SER A 179 -17.95 -23.81 7.79
C SER A 179 -19.13 -24.62 7.24
N LEU A 180 -20.33 -24.03 7.15
CA LEU A 180 -21.51 -24.69 6.58
C LEU A 180 -21.30 -25.05 5.11
N VAL A 181 -20.69 -24.14 4.33
CA VAL A 181 -20.30 -24.41 2.94
C VAL A 181 -19.31 -25.57 2.87
N LEU A 182 -18.39 -25.66 3.83
CA LEU A 182 -17.40 -26.73 3.90
C LEU A 182 -18.03 -28.08 4.27
N PHE A 183 -18.96 -28.12 5.23
CA PHE A 183 -19.70 -29.34 5.55
C PHE A 183 -20.55 -29.82 4.37
N GLY A 184 -21.24 -28.91 3.68
CA GLY A 184 -21.96 -29.20 2.45
C GLY A 184 -21.03 -29.73 1.35
N GLY A 185 -19.85 -29.13 1.18
CA GLY A 185 -18.82 -29.58 0.25
C GLY A 185 -18.26 -30.97 0.55
N LEU A 186 -18.03 -31.29 1.83
CA LEU A 186 -17.61 -32.63 2.28
C LEU A 186 -18.70 -33.68 1.98
N ALA A 187 -19.96 -33.36 2.28
CA ALA A 187 -21.10 -34.23 2.01
C ALA A 187 -21.29 -34.47 0.51
N ALA A 188 -21.22 -33.41 -0.30
CA ALA A 188 -21.32 -33.48 -1.76
C ALA A 188 -20.17 -34.30 -2.37
N ALA A 189 -18.93 -34.09 -1.92
CA ALA A 189 -17.77 -34.86 -2.37
C ALA A 189 -17.91 -36.36 -2.05
N PHE A 190 -18.41 -36.68 -0.86
CA PHE A 190 -18.71 -38.06 -0.47
C PHE A 190 -19.83 -38.67 -1.32
N GLY A 191 -20.91 -37.91 -1.59
CA GLY A 191 -22.03 -38.34 -2.42
C GLY A 191 -21.62 -38.61 -3.87
N VAL A 192 -20.88 -37.68 -4.51
CA VAL A 192 -20.36 -37.83 -5.87
C VAL A 192 -19.45 -39.04 -5.98
N LEU A 193 -18.52 -39.22 -5.03
CA LEU A 193 -17.64 -40.36 -5.02
C LEU A 193 -18.40 -41.69 -4.90
N SER A 194 -19.38 -41.74 -3.99
CA SER A 194 -20.23 -42.93 -3.78
C SER A 194 -21.06 -43.27 -5.01
N LEU A 195 -21.59 -42.26 -5.71
CA LEU A 195 -22.34 -42.42 -6.95
C LEU A 195 -21.46 -42.98 -8.08
N ILE A 196 -20.27 -42.40 -8.30
CA ILE A 196 -19.33 -42.85 -9.34
C ILE A 196 -18.94 -44.31 -9.10
N GLU A 197 -18.69 -44.68 -7.86
CA GLU A 197 -18.37 -46.06 -7.50
C GLU A 197 -19.55 -47.02 -7.70
N SER A 198 -20.78 -46.59 -7.35
CA SER A 198 -21.99 -47.38 -7.61
C SER A 198 -22.23 -47.59 -9.11
N ILE A 199 -21.94 -46.60 -9.95
CA ILE A 199 -22.09 -46.72 -11.41
C ILE A 199 -21.02 -47.65 -11.98
N ARG A 200 -19.76 -47.50 -11.55
CA ARG A 200 -18.66 -48.36 -12.01
C ARG A 200 -18.85 -49.83 -11.63
N THR A 201 -19.34 -50.10 -10.42
CA THR A 201 -19.65 -51.46 -9.96
C THR A 201 -20.77 -52.09 -10.79
N ARG A 202 -21.83 -51.35 -11.10
CA ARG A 202 -22.91 -51.81 -12.00
C ARG A 202 -22.44 -52.07 -13.43
N LEU A 203 -21.61 -51.18 -14.00
CA LEU A 203 -21.20 -51.27 -15.41
C LEU A 203 -20.14 -52.33 -15.68
N ARG A 204 -19.21 -52.58 -14.75
CA ARG A 204 -18.05 -53.45 -15.03
C ARG A 204 -18.20 -54.89 -14.55
N GLY A 205 -19.22 -55.22 -13.74
CA GLY A 205 -19.50 -56.58 -13.26
C GLY A 205 -18.37 -57.29 -12.49
N VAL A 206 -17.21 -56.63 -12.33
CA VAL A 206 -15.95 -57.23 -11.85
C VAL A 206 -15.55 -56.53 -10.56
N THR A 207 -15.63 -57.26 -9.45
CA THR A 207 -14.92 -56.94 -8.21
C THR A 207 -13.52 -57.55 -8.29
N ARG A 208 -12.57 -56.87 -8.94
CA ARG A 208 -11.16 -57.28 -8.83
C ARG A 208 -10.75 -57.17 -7.36
N ALA A 209 -10.18 -58.25 -6.80
CA ALA A 209 -9.57 -58.25 -5.48
C ALA A 209 -8.41 -57.23 -5.48
N GLY A 210 -8.67 -56.02 -4.98
CA GLY A 210 -7.75 -54.88 -4.99
C GLY A 210 -8.27 -53.62 -5.70
N ASP A 211 -9.26 -53.73 -6.58
CA ASP A 211 -9.79 -52.62 -7.41
C ASP A 211 -11.27 -52.30 -7.11
N ALA A 212 -11.87 -53.02 -6.15
CA ALA A 212 -13.28 -52.93 -5.83
C ALA A 212 -13.51 -52.19 -4.50
N TRP A 213 -14.41 -51.20 -4.51
CA TRP A 213 -15.26 -50.98 -3.36
C TRP A 213 -16.39 -52.02 -3.43
N VAL A 214 -16.13 -53.21 -2.89
CA VAL A 214 -17.21 -54.18 -2.63
C VAL A 214 -17.93 -53.68 -1.37
N TRP A 215 -19.24 -53.44 -1.44
CA TRP A 215 -20.08 -53.29 -0.23
C TRP A 215 -20.08 -54.56 0.67
N ARG A 216 -19.41 -55.64 0.22
CA ARG A 216 -19.34 -56.96 0.83
C ARG A 216 -17.91 -57.45 1.11
N ASP A 217 -16.96 -56.57 1.44
CA ASP A 217 -15.84 -57.04 2.28
C ASP A 217 -15.37 -56.01 3.36
N THR A 218 -16.11 -56.02 4.47
CA THR A 218 -15.67 -55.97 5.88
C THR A 218 -14.73 -54.89 6.46
N ARG A 219 -14.22 -53.84 5.78
CA ARG A 219 -13.26 -52.91 6.46
C ARG A 219 -13.41 -51.38 6.33
N THR A 220 -14.48 -50.84 5.75
CA THR A 220 -14.95 -49.47 6.11
C THR A 220 -16.38 -49.58 6.63
N LYS A 221 -16.52 -50.01 7.88
CA LYS A 221 -17.83 -50.03 8.54
C LYS A 221 -18.35 -48.59 8.58
N LEU A 222 -19.64 -48.39 8.29
CA LEU A 222 -20.34 -47.16 8.68
C LEU A 222 -20.01 -46.87 10.15
N PRO A 223 -19.98 -45.59 10.57
CA PRO A 223 -19.80 -45.29 11.96
C PRO A 223 -20.79 -46.11 12.79
N THR A 224 -20.31 -46.77 13.84
CA THR A 224 -21.22 -47.38 14.79
C THR A 224 -22.12 -46.28 15.35
N GLY A 225 -23.35 -46.59 15.74
CA GLY A 225 -24.25 -45.60 16.35
C GLY A 225 -23.56 -44.84 17.49
N LEU A 226 -22.76 -45.56 18.29
CA LEU A 226 -21.91 -44.97 19.33
C LEU A 226 -20.86 -43.99 18.79
N HIS A 227 -20.10 -44.33 17.74
CA HIS A 227 -19.09 -43.41 17.19
C HIS A 227 -19.72 -42.20 16.50
N ALA A 228 -20.87 -42.37 15.84
CA ALA A 228 -21.64 -41.25 15.30
C ALA A 228 -22.12 -40.33 16.44
N LEU A 229 -22.63 -40.91 17.53
CA LEU A 229 -23.01 -40.15 18.72
C LEU A 229 -21.82 -39.42 19.34
N LEU A 230 -20.65 -40.05 19.45
CA LEU A 230 -19.43 -39.41 19.97
C LEU A 230 -18.99 -38.23 19.09
N PHE A 231 -19.04 -38.39 17.77
CA PHE A 231 -18.74 -37.30 16.84
C PHE A 231 -19.71 -36.12 17.04
N LEU A 232 -21.02 -36.38 17.06
CA LEU A 232 -22.05 -35.36 17.22
C LEU A 232 -21.99 -34.69 18.59
N ALA A 233 -21.81 -35.48 19.66
CA ALA A 233 -21.70 -34.98 21.02
C ALA A 233 -20.44 -34.12 21.21
N ALA A 234 -19.30 -34.50 20.63
CA ALA A 234 -18.09 -33.68 20.69
C ALA A 234 -18.24 -32.37 19.90
N ALA A 235 -18.82 -32.42 18.71
CA ALA A 235 -19.09 -31.22 17.92
C ALA A 235 -20.05 -30.28 18.65
N ALA A 236 -21.16 -30.81 19.17
CA ALA A 236 -22.14 -30.07 19.94
C ALA A 236 -21.53 -29.50 21.22
N ALA A 237 -20.74 -30.27 21.97
CA ALA A 237 -20.09 -29.79 23.19
C ALA A 237 -19.17 -28.59 22.91
N VAL A 238 -18.37 -28.63 21.85
CA VAL A 238 -17.52 -27.49 21.46
C VAL A 238 -18.37 -26.27 21.10
N VAL A 239 -19.37 -26.44 20.22
CA VAL A 239 -20.27 -25.33 19.82
C VAL A 239 -20.96 -24.73 21.04
N ILE A 240 -21.50 -25.58 21.93
CA ILE A 240 -22.17 -25.17 23.17
C ILE A 240 -21.21 -24.38 24.03
N VAL A 241 -20.03 -24.92 24.35
CA VAL A 241 -19.04 -24.25 25.22
C VAL A 241 -18.64 -22.89 24.66
N PHE A 242 -18.30 -22.82 23.37
CA PHE A 242 -17.77 -21.58 22.80
C PHE A 242 -18.84 -20.51 22.58
N TYR A 243 -19.99 -20.85 21.99
CA TYR A 243 -21.05 -19.86 21.74
C TYR A 243 -21.82 -19.48 23.00
N SER A 244 -21.89 -20.35 24.01
CA SER A 244 -22.42 -19.98 25.32
C SER A 244 -21.45 -19.16 26.17
N SER A 245 -20.27 -18.83 25.64
CA SER A 245 -19.20 -18.12 26.36
C SER A 245 -18.80 -18.84 27.65
N PHE A 246 -18.52 -20.14 27.52
CA PHE A 246 -18.26 -21.06 28.63
C PHE A 246 -19.38 -21.04 29.67
N PHE A 247 -20.63 -21.11 29.19
CA PHE A 247 -21.88 -21.09 29.97
C PHE A 247 -22.22 -19.76 30.67
N HIS A 248 -21.49 -18.68 30.42
CA HIS A 248 -21.82 -17.35 30.95
C HIS A 248 -22.92 -16.62 30.14
N ASN A 249 -23.17 -17.03 28.90
CA ASN A 249 -24.19 -16.43 28.04
C ASN A 249 -24.85 -17.49 27.13
N ILE A 250 -25.81 -18.25 27.66
CA ILE A 250 -26.51 -19.31 26.91
C ILE A 250 -27.24 -18.77 25.67
N GLU A 251 -27.69 -17.51 25.68
CA GLU A 251 -28.38 -16.89 24.54
C GLU A 251 -27.51 -16.84 23.27
N GLY A 252 -26.18 -16.83 23.43
CA GLY A 252 -25.24 -16.88 22.32
C GLY A 252 -25.44 -18.09 21.38
N LEU A 253 -26.07 -19.18 21.85
CA LEU A 253 -26.47 -20.31 20.99
C LEU A 253 -27.61 -19.96 20.03
N ALA A 254 -28.60 -19.20 20.51
CA ALA A 254 -29.68 -18.70 19.67
C ALA A 254 -29.14 -17.67 18.66
N ASP A 255 -28.21 -16.82 19.09
CA ASP A 255 -27.53 -15.87 18.21
C ASP A 255 -26.71 -16.58 17.13
N ALA A 256 -25.97 -17.64 17.47
CA ALA A 256 -25.26 -18.45 16.49
C ALA A 256 -26.19 -18.99 15.38
N ALA A 257 -27.41 -19.40 15.74
CA ALA A 257 -28.41 -19.81 14.76
C ALA A 257 -28.92 -18.64 13.90
N ARG A 258 -29.16 -17.47 14.50
CA ARG A 258 -29.59 -16.24 13.78
C ARG A 258 -28.52 -15.76 12.78
N ALA A 259 -27.24 -15.86 13.14
CA ALA A 259 -26.11 -15.45 12.31
C ALA A 259 -26.04 -16.19 10.96
N VAL A 260 -26.55 -17.43 10.91
CA VAL A 260 -26.67 -18.18 9.66
C VAL A 260 -27.58 -17.44 8.67
N GLY A 261 -28.74 -16.96 9.13
CA GLY A 261 -29.68 -16.17 8.32
C GLY A 261 -29.06 -14.87 7.82
N THR A 262 -28.39 -14.12 8.71
CA THR A 262 -27.67 -12.88 8.36
C THR A 262 -26.59 -13.13 7.29
N SER A 263 -25.85 -14.23 7.42
CA SER A 263 -24.80 -14.63 6.48
C SER A 263 -25.35 -14.95 5.09
N PHE A 264 -26.51 -15.61 5.01
CA PHE A 264 -27.20 -15.84 3.74
C PHE A 264 -27.66 -14.52 3.09
N GLY A 265 -28.15 -13.56 3.87
CA GLY A 265 -28.51 -12.22 3.38
C GLY A 265 -27.32 -11.46 2.80
N ARG A 266 -26.19 -11.44 3.52
CA ARG A 266 -24.93 -10.80 3.05
C ARG A 266 -24.40 -11.45 1.76
N ALA A 267 -24.54 -12.76 1.61
CA ALA A 267 -24.13 -13.46 0.39
C ALA A 267 -24.90 -13.01 -0.87
N GLY A 268 -26.16 -12.57 -0.72
CA GLY A 268 -27.02 -12.06 -1.79
C GLY A 268 -26.85 -10.56 -2.08
N HIS A 269 -26.35 -9.77 -1.12
CA HIS A 269 -26.14 -8.32 -1.25
C HIS A 269 -24.67 -7.96 -1.02
N PRO A 270 -23.81 -8.16 -2.03
CA PRO A 270 -22.35 -8.19 -1.83
C PRO A 270 -21.69 -6.84 -1.54
N GLY A 271 -22.37 -5.71 -1.82
CA GLY A 271 -21.84 -4.37 -1.60
C GLY A 271 -20.44 -4.18 -2.22
N VAL A 272 -19.53 -3.60 -1.44
CA VAL A 272 -18.12 -3.36 -1.81
C VAL A 272 -17.28 -4.62 -2.01
N HIS A 273 -17.79 -5.80 -1.61
CA HIS A 273 -17.13 -7.09 -1.76
C HIS A 273 -17.61 -7.88 -3.01
N ALA A 274 -18.30 -7.21 -3.93
CA ALA A 274 -18.79 -7.81 -5.16
C ALA A 274 -17.65 -8.13 -6.13
N HIS A 275 -17.40 -9.42 -6.36
CA HIS A 275 -16.41 -9.88 -7.34
C HIS A 275 -16.99 -10.91 -8.31
N PRO A 276 -16.56 -10.90 -9.59
CA PRO A 276 -17.06 -11.83 -10.59
C PRO A 276 -16.59 -13.26 -10.30
N TRP A 277 -17.24 -14.25 -10.90
CA TRP A 277 -16.94 -15.66 -10.65
C TRP A 277 -15.46 -16.09 -10.88
N PRO A 278 -14.69 -15.55 -11.85
CA PRO A 278 -13.31 -16.00 -12.07
C PRO A 278 -12.32 -15.35 -11.10
N TYR A 279 -12.77 -14.61 -10.09
CA TYR A 279 -11.93 -13.84 -9.16
C TYR A 279 -10.81 -14.69 -8.55
N TYR A 280 -11.14 -15.83 -7.91
CA TYR A 280 -10.13 -16.69 -7.28
C TYR A 280 -9.18 -17.34 -8.28
N VAL A 281 -9.68 -17.70 -9.47
CA VAL A 281 -8.84 -18.26 -10.53
C VAL A 281 -7.84 -17.21 -11.03
N ARG A 282 -8.28 -15.96 -11.23
CA ARG A 282 -7.37 -14.85 -11.59
C ARG A 282 -6.35 -14.61 -10.49
N LEU A 283 -6.81 -14.56 -9.24
CA LEU A 283 -5.95 -14.35 -8.06
C LEU A 283 -4.81 -15.39 -7.98
N LEU A 284 -5.11 -16.67 -8.19
CA LEU A 284 -4.14 -17.77 -8.11
C LEU A 284 -3.34 -17.97 -9.41
N ALA A 285 -3.98 -17.94 -10.58
CA ALA A 285 -3.31 -18.27 -11.82
C ALA A 285 -2.42 -17.13 -12.32
N TRP A 286 -2.90 -15.89 -12.28
CA TRP A 286 -2.19 -14.73 -12.79
C TRP A 286 -2.80 -13.42 -12.26
N ALA A 287 -2.09 -12.76 -11.34
CA ALA A 287 -2.41 -11.42 -10.89
C ALA A 287 -1.25 -10.46 -11.23
N LYS A 288 -1.57 -9.35 -11.88
CA LYS A 288 -0.61 -8.31 -12.24
C LYS A 288 -1.31 -6.95 -12.25
N THR A 289 -0.74 -5.97 -11.54
CA THR A 289 -1.11 -4.56 -11.67
C THR A 289 -0.18 -3.86 -12.67
N ALA A 290 -0.56 -2.70 -13.20
CA ALA A 290 0.17 -2.02 -14.27
C ALA A 290 1.68 -1.79 -13.97
N ALA A 291 2.02 -1.51 -12.70
CA ALA A 291 3.38 -1.27 -12.21
C ALA A 291 3.89 -2.36 -11.22
N GLY A 292 3.17 -3.48 -11.08
CA GLY A 292 3.49 -4.55 -10.13
C GLY A 292 4.17 -5.75 -10.78
N PRO A 293 4.91 -6.57 -10.00
CA PRO A 293 5.41 -7.84 -10.50
C PRO A 293 4.25 -8.77 -10.84
N VAL A 294 4.51 -9.77 -11.68
CA VAL A 294 3.57 -10.88 -11.86
C VAL A 294 3.53 -11.73 -10.60
N TRP A 295 2.32 -12.03 -10.16
CA TRP A 295 2.03 -12.97 -9.09
C TRP A 295 1.31 -14.18 -9.66
N SER A 296 1.76 -15.37 -9.30
CA SER A 296 1.17 -16.61 -9.76
C SER A 296 1.49 -17.76 -8.82
N GLU A 297 0.43 -18.43 -8.40
CA GLU A 297 0.41 -19.77 -7.81
C GLU A 297 0.23 -20.84 -8.91
N GLY A 298 0.40 -20.49 -10.19
CA GLY A 298 0.19 -21.36 -11.35
C GLY A 298 1.02 -22.63 -11.32
N PHE A 299 2.24 -22.59 -10.77
CA PHE A 299 3.04 -23.80 -10.53
C PHE A 299 2.29 -24.81 -9.63
N LEU A 300 1.69 -24.33 -8.54
CA LEU A 300 0.89 -25.16 -7.64
C LEU A 300 -0.38 -25.66 -8.33
N LEU A 301 -1.05 -24.82 -9.13
CA LEU A 301 -2.25 -25.22 -9.88
C LEU A 301 -1.95 -26.34 -10.88
N VAL A 302 -0.82 -26.25 -11.61
CA VAL A 302 -0.38 -27.30 -12.55
C VAL A 302 -0.10 -28.61 -11.82
N LEU A 303 0.58 -28.55 -10.67
CA LEU A 303 0.80 -29.73 -9.85
C LEU A 303 -0.51 -30.30 -9.29
N ALA A 304 -1.44 -29.44 -8.86
CA ALA A 304 -2.75 -29.86 -8.36
C ALA A 304 -3.56 -30.56 -9.45
N LEU A 305 -3.52 -30.04 -10.69
CA LEU A 305 -4.12 -30.68 -11.85
C LEU A 305 -3.48 -32.04 -12.13
N ALA A 306 -2.15 -32.12 -12.18
CA ALA A 306 -1.44 -33.38 -12.38
C ALA A 306 -1.79 -34.42 -11.31
N GLY A 307 -1.84 -34.01 -10.04
CA GLY A 307 -2.26 -34.87 -8.93
C GLY A 307 -3.73 -35.27 -8.99
N GLY A 308 -4.62 -34.33 -9.35
CA GLY A 308 -6.04 -34.60 -9.56
C GLY A 308 -6.27 -35.65 -10.65
N LEU A 309 -5.60 -35.51 -11.80
CA LEU A 309 -5.65 -36.48 -12.89
C LEU A 309 -5.06 -37.84 -12.47
N ALA A 310 -3.91 -37.83 -11.80
CA ALA A 310 -3.26 -39.05 -11.29
C ALA A 310 -4.14 -39.82 -10.29
N ALA A 311 -5.00 -39.13 -9.52
CA ALA A 311 -5.94 -39.77 -8.60
C ALA A 311 -6.96 -40.70 -9.30
N PHE A 312 -7.25 -40.48 -10.58
CA PHE A 312 -8.14 -41.33 -11.39
C PHE A 312 -7.40 -42.41 -12.18
N GLY A 313 -6.07 -42.41 -12.16
CA GLY A 313 -5.23 -43.46 -12.74
C GLY A 313 -5.30 -44.79 -11.97
N PRO A 314 -4.62 -45.84 -12.49
CA PRO A 314 -4.53 -47.15 -11.83
C PRO A 314 -3.82 -47.03 -10.48
N ASP A 315 -4.23 -47.84 -9.49
CA ASP A 315 -3.56 -47.89 -8.20
C ASP A 315 -2.16 -48.46 -8.38
N GLN A 316 -1.15 -47.62 -8.15
CA GLN A 316 0.26 -48.00 -8.33
C GLN A 316 0.87 -48.57 -7.04
N GLY A 317 0.09 -48.80 -5.97
CA GLY A 317 0.55 -49.48 -4.75
C GLY A 317 1.56 -48.69 -3.90
N HIS A 318 1.79 -47.42 -4.20
CA HIS A 318 2.89 -46.61 -3.62
C HIS A 318 2.58 -45.94 -2.27
N GLY A 319 1.71 -46.53 -1.44
CA GLY A 319 1.45 -46.08 -0.06
C GLY A 319 0.52 -44.86 0.10
N GLY A 320 -0.23 -44.50 -0.94
CA GLY A 320 -1.35 -43.54 -0.91
C GLY A 320 -2.67 -44.21 -1.26
N SER A 321 -3.80 -43.51 -1.09
CA SER A 321 -5.14 -44.03 -1.41
C SER A 321 -5.77 -43.20 -2.55
N PRO A 322 -6.00 -43.80 -3.73
CA PRO A 322 -6.71 -43.13 -4.83
C PRO A 322 -8.09 -42.63 -4.41
N ARG A 323 -8.80 -43.37 -3.54
CA ARG A 323 -10.11 -42.96 -3.01
C ARG A 323 -10.02 -41.67 -2.20
N PHE A 324 -9.05 -41.56 -1.28
CA PHE A 324 -8.83 -40.34 -0.50
C PHE A 324 -8.54 -39.14 -1.41
N LEU A 325 -7.67 -39.34 -2.41
CA LEU A 325 -7.32 -38.30 -3.37
C LEU A 325 -8.50 -37.86 -4.23
N ARG A 326 -9.36 -38.80 -4.68
CA ARG A 326 -10.60 -38.48 -5.41
C ARG A 326 -11.59 -37.72 -4.53
N PHE A 327 -11.72 -38.12 -3.26
CA PHE A 327 -12.54 -37.38 -2.29
C PHE A 327 -12.04 -35.95 -2.13
N VAL A 328 -10.74 -35.75 -1.90
CA VAL A 328 -10.13 -34.41 -1.83
C VAL A 328 -10.34 -33.65 -3.13
N PHE A 329 -10.20 -34.30 -4.30
CA PHE A 329 -10.47 -33.70 -5.61
C PHE A 329 -11.90 -33.17 -5.72
N PHE A 330 -12.92 -34.00 -5.45
CA PHE A 330 -14.31 -33.57 -5.50
C PHE A 330 -14.62 -32.49 -4.46
N PHE A 331 -14.10 -32.61 -3.24
CA PHE A 331 -14.22 -31.57 -2.22
C PHE A 331 -13.66 -30.24 -2.72
N THR A 332 -12.46 -30.26 -3.29
CA THR A 332 -11.77 -29.08 -3.84
C THR A 332 -12.58 -28.43 -4.95
N VAL A 333 -13.04 -29.22 -5.93
CA VAL A 333 -13.82 -28.71 -7.07
C VAL A 333 -15.16 -28.14 -6.63
N VAL A 334 -15.90 -28.86 -5.80
CA VAL A 334 -17.22 -28.42 -5.32
C VAL A 334 -17.10 -27.14 -4.49
N THR A 335 -16.19 -27.10 -3.53
CA THR A 335 -16.03 -25.90 -2.69
C THR A 335 -15.46 -24.72 -3.48
N ALA A 336 -14.49 -24.94 -4.37
CA ALA A 336 -14.00 -23.88 -5.26
C ALA A 336 -15.12 -23.32 -6.15
N ALA A 337 -16.00 -24.17 -6.68
CA ALA A 337 -17.17 -23.74 -7.46
C ALA A 337 -18.14 -22.92 -6.60
N VAL A 338 -18.54 -23.42 -5.43
CA VAL A 338 -19.49 -22.71 -4.55
C VAL A 338 -18.95 -21.35 -4.12
N PHE A 339 -17.71 -21.27 -3.62
CA PHE A 339 -17.11 -19.98 -3.25
C PHE A 339 -16.95 -19.03 -4.45
N SER A 340 -16.68 -19.56 -5.65
CA SER A 340 -16.59 -18.73 -6.87
C SER A 340 -17.95 -18.23 -7.34
N LEU A 341 -19.03 -18.97 -7.11
CA LEU A 341 -20.39 -18.59 -7.51
C LEU A 341 -21.01 -17.55 -6.57
N ILE A 342 -20.67 -17.55 -5.28
CA ILE A 342 -21.18 -16.56 -4.31
C ILE A 342 -20.61 -15.16 -4.64
N PRO A 343 -21.42 -14.13 -4.95
CA PRO A 343 -20.93 -12.81 -5.35
C PRO A 343 -20.07 -12.09 -4.30
N TYR A 344 -20.44 -12.19 -3.02
CA TYR A 344 -19.68 -11.65 -1.89
C TYR A 344 -18.39 -12.47 -1.71
N LYS A 345 -17.23 -11.87 -1.97
CA LYS A 345 -15.94 -12.57 -1.91
C LYS A 345 -14.89 -11.72 -1.19
N THR A 346 -14.18 -12.34 -0.27
CA THR A 346 -12.87 -11.88 0.19
C THR A 346 -11.80 -12.86 -0.28
N PRO A 347 -10.54 -12.44 -0.46
CA PRO A 347 -9.49 -13.33 -0.94
C PRO A 347 -9.27 -14.55 -0.04
N TRP A 348 -9.30 -14.38 1.28
CA TRP A 348 -9.01 -15.43 2.26
C TRP A 348 -10.06 -16.55 2.32
N ASN A 349 -11.27 -16.31 1.79
CA ASN A 349 -12.27 -17.36 1.60
C ASN A 349 -11.79 -18.47 0.64
N MET A 350 -10.70 -18.27 -0.12
CA MET A 350 -10.12 -19.33 -0.94
C MET A 350 -9.38 -20.41 -0.15
N LEU A 351 -8.90 -20.08 1.06
CA LEU A 351 -7.98 -20.94 1.80
C LEU A 351 -8.52 -22.36 2.08
N PRO A 352 -9.82 -22.56 2.38
CA PRO A 352 -10.37 -23.91 2.58
C PRO A 352 -10.27 -24.82 1.36
N PHE A 353 -10.60 -24.33 0.15
CA PHE A 353 -10.45 -25.15 -1.05
C PHE A 353 -8.99 -25.19 -1.55
N TYR A 354 -8.22 -24.14 -1.25
CA TYR A 354 -6.80 -24.09 -1.53
C TYR A 354 -6.01 -25.15 -0.72
N LEU A 355 -6.43 -25.51 0.49
CA LEU A 355 -5.92 -26.68 1.21
C LEU A 355 -6.03 -27.97 0.36
N GLY A 356 -7.17 -28.16 -0.30
CA GLY A 356 -7.38 -29.27 -1.22
C GLY A 356 -6.43 -29.22 -2.42
N LEU A 357 -6.22 -28.04 -3.02
CA LEU A 357 -5.25 -27.82 -4.08
C LEU A 357 -3.82 -28.17 -3.63
N VAL A 358 -3.41 -27.77 -2.43
CA VAL A 358 -2.07 -28.09 -1.87
C VAL A 358 -1.89 -29.61 -1.69
N ILE A 359 -2.91 -30.31 -1.18
CA ILE A 359 -2.88 -31.77 -1.02
C ILE A 359 -2.72 -32.46 -2.38
N LEU A 360 -3.50 -32.04 -3.38
CA LEU A 360 -3.42 -32.58 -4.74
C LEU A 360 -2.09 -32.22 -5.40
N ALA A 361 -1.57 -31.01 -5.20
CA ALA A 361 -0.29 -30.58 -5.74
C ALA A 361 0.88 -31.38 -5.14
N GLY A 362 0.83 -31.67 -3.84
CA GLY A 362 1.78 -32.59 -3.21
C GLY A 362 1.74 -33.98 -3.83
N HIS A 363 0.54 -34.49 -4.13
CA HIS A 363 0.39 -35.76 -4.87
C HIS A 363 0.96 -35.67 -6.29
N GLY A 364 0.68 -34.59 -7.04
CA GLY A 364 1.19 -34.36 -8.39
C GLY A 364 2.71 -34.29 -8.44
N ALA A 365 3.34 -33.55 -7.53
CA ALA A 365 4.81 -33.48 -7.43
C ALA A 365 5.42 -34.86 -7.14
N ALA A 366 4.83 -35.63 -6.23
CA ALA A 366 5.27 -36.99 -5.94
C ALA A 366 5.05 -37.96 -7.11
N PHE A 367 3.96 -37.79 -7.87
CA PHE A 367 3.65 -38.57 -9.06
C PHE A 367 4.69 -38.32 -10.16
N LEU A 368 4.97 -37.06 -10.49
CA LEU A 368 5.95 -36.69 -11.53
C LEU A 368 7.35 -37.24 -11.25
N LEU A 369 7.80 -37.23 -9.98
CA LEU A 369 9.10 -37.77 -9.58
C LEU A 369 9.18 -39.32 -9.66
N LYS A 370 8.02 -39.99 -9.65
CA LYS A 370 7.90 -41.45 -9.72
C LYS A 370 7.71 -41.97 -11.14
N LEU A 371 7.44 -41.11 -12.12
CA LEU A 371 7.35 -41.51 -13.52
C LEU A 371 8.66 -42.18 -13.98
N THR A 372 8.52 -43.28 -14.73
CA THR A 372 9.63 -43.97 -15.38
C THR A 372 10.06 -43.18 -16.61
N LEU A 373 10.95 -42.22 -16.41
CA LEU A 373 11.47 -41.33 -17.45
C LEU A 373 12.98 -41.56 -17.67
N PRO A 374 13.51 -41.27 -18.88
CA PRO A 374 14.95 -41.24 -19.09
C PRO A 374 15.64 -40.31 -18.09
N ARG A 375 16.82 -40.68 -17.60
CA ARG A 375 17.60 -39.88 -16.62
C ARG A 375 17.65 -38.37 -16.92
N PRO A 376 17.96 -37.90 -18.15
CA PRO A 376 18.01 -36.46 -18.43
C PRO A 376 16.64 -35.78 -18.22
N VAL A 377 15.55 -36.43 -18.63
CA VAL A 377 14.19 -35.90 -18.44
C VAL A 377 13.82 -35.86 -16.96
N LYS A 378 14.21 -36.89 -16.19
CA LYS A 378 13.96 -36.94 -14.74
C LYS A 378 14.72 -35.83 -13.99
N VAL A 379 15.96 -35.54 -14.39
CA VAL A 379 16.73 -34.40 -13.86
C VAL A 379 16.06 -33.08 -14.22
N LEU A 380 15.60 -32.92 -15.47
CA LEU A 380 14.86 -31.72 -15.89
C LEU A 380 13.58 -31.52 -15.06
N VAL A 381 12.79 -32.58 -14.84
CA VAL A 381 11.59 -32.52 -13.98
C VAL A 381 11.96 -32.07 -12.55
N ALA A 382 13.05 -32.60 -11.98
CA ALA A 382 13.51 -32.19 -10.65
C ALA A 382 13.94 -30.71 -10.62
N ILE A 383 14.64 -30.22 -11.65
CA ILE A 383 15.04 -28.81 -11.79
C ILE A 383 13.79 -27.91 -11.89
N VAL A 384 12.82 -28.27 -12.73
CA VAL A 384 11.58 -27.50 -12.90
C VAL A 384 10.78 -27.45 -11.59
N LEU A 385 10.69 -28.56 -10.86
CA LEU A 385 10.08 -28.57 -9.53
C LEU A 385 10.83 -27.63 -8.59
N ALA A 386 12.16 -27.75 -8.49
CA ALA A 386 12.97 -26.90 -7.61
C ALA A 386 12.81 -25.41 -7.95
N ALA A 387 12.81 -25.04 -9.23
CA ALA A 387 12.57 -23.69 -9.70
C ALA A 387 11.16 -23.19 -9.33
N GLY A 388 10.14 -24.04 -9.44
CA GLY A 388 8.78 -23.71 -9.02
C GLY A 388 8.65 -23.46 -7.51
N PHE A 389 9.27 -24.30 -6.68
CA PHE A 389 9.33 -24.10 -5.23
C PHE A 389 10.08 -22.81 -4.87
N ALA A 390 11.23 -22.55 -5.51
CA ALA A 390 11.98 -21.31 -5.32
C ALA A 390 11.18 -20.08 -5.76
N GLY A 391 10.46 -20.17 -6.89
CA GLY A 391 9.58 -19.10 -7.38
C GLY A 391 8.45 -18.76 -6.41
N LEU A 392 7.79 -19.78 -5.84
CA LEU A 392 6.81 -19.57 -4.77
C LEU A 392 7.44 -18.96 -3.51
N ALA A 393 8.63 -19.44 -3.09
CA ALA A 393 9.32 -18.90 -1.93
C ALA A 393 9.71 -17.41 -2.11
N VAL A 394 10.20 -17.02 -3.28
CA VAL A 394 10.49 -15.61 -3.61
C VAL A 394 9.22 -14.77 -3.60
N GLN A 395 8.13 -15.27 -4.17
CA GLN A 395 6.84 -14.58 -4.11
C GLN A 395 6.32 -14.47 -2.68
N ASN A 396 6.51 -15.50 -1.86
CA ASN A 396 6.09 -15.50 -0.46
C ASN A 396 6.84 -14.44 0.35
N VAL A 397 8.17 -14.38 0.21
CA VAL A 397 9.00 -13.33 0.83
C VAL A 397 8.57 -11.95 0.34
N ARG A 398 8.32 -11.80 -0.96
CA ARG A 398 7.86 -10.53 -1.53
C ARG A 398 6.52 -10.10 -0.97
N ALA A 399 5.54 -11.00 -0.89
CA ALA A 399 4.20 -10.72 -0.38
C ALA A 399 4.23 -10.34 1.11
N ASN A 400 5.11 -10.95 1.90
CA ASN A 400 5.10 -10.79 3.35
C ASN A 400 6.06 -9.73 3.91
N PHE A 401 7.15 -9.41 3.19
CA PHE A 401 8.21 -8.54 3.70
C PHE A 401 8.55 -7.36 2.79
N VAL A 402 8.43 -7.52 1.48
CA VAL A 402 8.80 -6.45 0.53
C VAL A 402 7.61 -5.56 0.19
N ARG A 403 6.43 -6.17 -0.02
CA ARG A 403 5.19 -5.49 -0.41
C ARG A 403 4.02 -5.90 0.49
N PRO A 404 4.13 -5.73 1.81
CA PRO A 404 3.20 -6.34 2.75
C PRO A 404 1.84 -5.64 2.79
N ALA A 405 1.77 -4.35 2.47
CA ALA A 405 0.54 -3.54 2.40
C ALA A 405 0.40 -2.76 1.06
N ASP A 406 1.18 -3.13 0.04
CA ASP A 406 1.16 -2.47 -1.28
C ASP A 406 -0.04 -2.96 -2.10
N PRO A 407 -0.87 -2.08 -2.68
CA PRO A 407 -1.99 -2.48 -3.55
C PRO A 407 -1.59 -3.34 -4.77
N ALA A 408 -0.31 -3.34 -5.17
CA ALA A 408 0.21 -4.22 -6.21
C ALA A 408 0.38 -5.69 -5.76
N ASN A 409 0.28 -5.98 -4.46
CA ASN A 409 0.26 -7.34 -3.93
C ASN A 409 -1.19 -7.86 -3.95
N PRO A 410 -1.50 -8.96 -4.67
CA PRO A 410 -2.87 -9.43 -4.84
C PRO A 410 -3.54 -9.93 -3.56
N TYR A 411 -2.75 -10.21 -2.51
CA TYR A 411 -3.28 -10.60 -1.21
C TYR A 411 -3.61 -9.40 -0.30
N VAL A 412 -3.22 -8.19 -0.70
CA VAL A 412 -3.60 -6.94 -0.03
C VAL A 412 -5.03 -6.61 -0.47
N TYR A 413 -5.96 -6.64 0.47
CA TYR A 413 -7.39 -6.41 0.22
C TYR A 413 -7.95 -5.49 1.29
N ALA A 414 -8.53 -4.35 0.89
CA ALA A 414 -9.06 -3.33 1.81
C ALA A 414 -8.10 -2.97 2.97
N GLN A 415 -6.80 -3.03 2.68
CA GLN A 415 -5.72 -2.86 3.65
C GLN A 415 -5.59 -1.41 4.08
N THR A 416 -5.38 -1.22 5.38
CA THR A 416 -4.94 0.05 5.95
C THR A 416 -3.63 0.49 5.31
N ASN A 417 -3.62 1.69 4.74
CA ASN A 417 -2.47 2.30 4.10
C ASN A 417 -1.44 2.70 5.17
N PRO A 418 -0.13 2.49 4.95
CA PRO A 418 0.92 3.00 5.85
C PRO A 418 0.83 4.50 6.17
N ASP A 419 0.23 5.31 5.29
CA ASP A 419 0.02 6.75 5.51
C ASP A 419 -0.88 7.03 6.72
N PHE A 420 -1.83 6.14 7.03
CA PHE A 420 -2.67 6.21 8.23
C PHE A 420 -1.83 6.26 9.53
N LEU A 421 -0.67 5.61 9.57
CA LEU A 421 0.19 5.64 10.76
C LEU A 421 0.79 7.03 11.00
N LYS A 422 0.86 7.89 9.98
CA LYS A 422 1.26 9.29 10.16
C LYS A 422 0.17 10.08 10.87
N LEU A 423 -1.11 9.85 10.54
CA LEU A 423 -2.24 10.43 11.28
C LEU A 423 -2.13 10.08 12.76
N VAL A 424 -1.96 8.80 13.08
CA VAL A 424 -1.80 8.33 14.46
C VAL A 424 -0.59 8.99 15.14
N SER A 425 0.51 9.15 14.40
CA SER A 425 1.70 9.85 14.91
C SER A 425 1.45 11.32 15.19
N GLU A 426 0.64 12.04 14.40
CA GLU A 426 0.30 13.43 14.69
C GLU A 426 -0.62 13.56 15.90
N VAL A 427 -1.56 12.62 16.09
CA VAL A 427 -2.40 12.58 17.29
C VAL A 427 -1.54 12.35 18.55
N GLU A 428 -0.57 11.43 18.50
CA GLU A 428 0.36 11.21 19.62
C GLU A 428 1.26 12.44 19.88
N LYS A 429 1.63 13.20 18.86
CA LYS A 429 2.37 14.47 19.04
C LYS A 429 1.50 15.54 19.70
N ALA A 430 0.25 15.70 19.25
CA ALA A 430 -0.70 16.63 19.85
C ALA A 430 -0.94 16.29 21.34
N ALA A 431 -1.05 14.99 21.65
CA ALA A 431 -1.15 14.50 23.01
C ALA A 431 0.10 14.79 23.85
N ALA A 432 1.30 14.61 23.28
CA ALA A 432 2.55 14.88 23.98
C ALA A 432 2.78 16.38 24.25
N ALA A 433 2.20 17.25 23.41
CA ALA A 433 2.21 18.70 23.59
C ALA A 433 1.12 19.20 24.55
N SER A 434 0.01 18.46 24.70
CA SER A 434 -1.09 18.83 25.60
C SER A 434 -0.73 18.54 27.07
N PRO A 435 -1.07 19.44 28.02
CA PRO A 435 -0.98 19.14 29.45
C PRO A 435 -1.88 17.97 29.87
N GLU A 436 -2.89 17.63 29.06
CA GLU A 436 -3.79 16.48 29.28
C GLU A 436 -3.13 15.15 28.87
N GLY A 437 -1.97 15.18 28.19
CA GLY A 437 -1.29 13.96 27.75
C GLY A 437 -2.20 13.09 26.88
N ARG A 438 -2.27 11.78 27.17
CA ARG A 438 -3.18 10.85 26.49
C ARG A 438 -4.64 10.93 26.96
N ASP A 439 -4.95 11.77 27.93
CA ASP A 439 -6.33 12.05 28.33
C ASP A 439 -6.93 13.25 27.58
N LEU A 440 -6.23 13.79 26.58
CA LEU A 440 -6.80 14.79 25.68
C LEU A 440 -8.06 14.27 24.99
N LEU A 441 -9.02 15.17 24.78
CA LEU A 441 -10.27 14.83 24.08
C LEU A 441 -10.03 14.70 22.57
N ILE A 442 -10.33 13.53 22.02
CA ILE A 442 -10.29 13.25 20.58
C ILE A 442 -11.70 12.98 20.08
N GLU A 443 -12.11 13.73 19.07
CA GLU A 443 -13.38 13.55 18.39
C GLU A 443 -13.19 12.85 17.05
N VAL A 444 -13.94 11.78 16.77
CA VAL A 444 -13.91 11.06 15.50
C VAL A 444 -15.27 11.15 14.82
N ILE A 445 -15.32 11.76 13.63
CA ILE A 445 -16.53 11.97 12.82
C ILE A 445 -16.37 11.25 11.48
N ALA A 446 -16.78 9.99 11.43
CA ALA A 446 -16.61 9.16 10.22
C ALA A 446 -17.73 8.12 10.11
N PRO A 447 -18.16 7.78 8.87
CA PRO A 447 -19.06 6.65 8.67
C PRO A 447 -18.48 5.35 9.24
N PRO A 448 -19.31 4.36 9.61
CA PRO A 448 -18.85 3.09 10.19
C PRO A 448 -17.78 2.38 9.36
N GLU A 449 -17.92 2.42 8.03
CA GLU A 449 -16.98 1.83 7.10
C GLU A 449 -15.60 2.51 7.13
N GLU A 450 -15.49 3.78 7.48
CA GLU A 450 -14.22 4.55 7.53
C GLU A 450 -13.64 4.66 8.95
N THR A 451 -14.35 4.15 9.96
CA THR A 451 -13.93 4.27 11.36
C THR A 451 -12.78 3.33 11.70
N TRP A 452 -12.73 2.13 11.11
CA TRP A 452 -11.67 1.16 11.40
C TRP A 452 -10.40 1.45 10.60
N PRO A 453 -9.20 1.45 11.22
CA PRO A 453 -8.87 0.85 12.53
C PRO A 453 -8.68 1.86 13.69
N LEU A 454 -9.31 3.05 13.66
CA LEU A 454 -9.12 4.09 14.68
C LEU A 454 -9.35 3.60 16.12
N PRO A 455 -10.37 2.78 16.46
CA PRO A 455 -10.54 2.26 17.81
C PRO A 455 -9.34 1.44 18.32
N TRP A 456 -8.66 0.70 17.44
CA TRP A 456 -7.42 0.03 17.80
C TRP A 456 -6.30 1.05 18.01
N SER A 457 -6.09 1.96 17.06
CA SER A 457 -4.97 2.91 17.11
C SER A 457 -5.08 3.91 18.25
N LEU A 458 -6.30 4.29 18.63
CA LEU A 458 -6.57 5.28 19.67
C LEU A 458 -6.87 4.64 21.04
N ARG A 459 -6.76 3.31 21.19
CA ARG A 459 -7.08 2.58 22.43
C ARG A 459 -6.34 3.07 23.68
N ARG A 460 -5.20 3.76 23.51
CA ARG A 460 -4.37 4.29 24.60
C ARG A 460 -4.80 5.67 25.07
N PHE A 461 -5.75 6.30 24.40
CA PHE A 461 -6.27 7.62 24.76
C PHE A 461 -7.51 7.47 25.65
N GLY A 462 -7.55 8.21 26.76
CA GLY A 462 -8.59 8.08 27.78
C GLY A 462 -9.94 8.67 27.38
N ARG A 463 -9.97 9.59 26.41
CA ARG A 463 -11.16 10.36 26.03
C ARG A 463 -11.31 10.45 24.51
N VAL A 464 -11.89 9.40 23.91
CA VAL A 464 -12.19 9.36 22.46
C VAL A 464 -13.68 9.16 22.24
N GLY A 465 -14.29 10.01 21.42
CA GLY A 465 -15.68 9.86 20.98
C GLY A 465 -15.78 9.53 19.50
N TYR A 466 -16.81 8.77 19.12
CA TYR A 466 -17.05 8.31 17.75
C TYR A 466 -18.47 8.66 17.31
N TRP A 467 -18.59 9.38 16.21
CA TRP A 467 -19.84 9.85 15.61
C TRP A 467 -19.85 9.55 14.11
N THR A 468 -21.03 9.28 13.57
CA THR A 468 -21.18 8.92 12.15
C THR A 468 -21.42 10.12 11.23
N THR A 469 -21.85 11.24 11.80
CA THR A 469 -22.09 12.50 11.06
C THR A 469 -21.72 13.73 11.91
N PRO A 470 -21.33 14.86 11.29
CA PRO A 470 -21.03 16.09 12.02
C PRO A 470 -22.21 16.58 12.88
N ASP A 471 -23.43 16.55 12.35
CA ASP A 471 -24.66 16.85 13.10
C ASP A 471 -24.78 16.09 14.44
N SER A 472 -24.47 14.79 14.42
CA SER A 472 -24.54 13.97 15.63
C SER A 472 -23.43 14.31 16.62
N ALA A 473 -22.27 14.70 16.11
CA ALA A 473 -21.11 15.12 16.88
C ALA A 473 -21.38 16.48 17.56
N HIS A 474 -21.80 17.47 16.78
CA HIS A 474 -22.09 18.84 17.25
C HIS A 474 -23.23 18.92 18.28
N ARG A 475 -24.21 18.00 18.22
CA ARG A 475 -25.25 17.88 19.25
C ARG A 475 -24.71 17.34 20.58
N ALA A 476 -23.70 16.47 20.53
CA ALA A 476 -23.12 15.85 21.71
C ALA A 476 -22.00 16.72 22.33
N LEU A 477 -21.22 17.39 21.48
CA LEU A 477 -20.08 18.21 21.85
C LEU A 477 -20.07 19.48 20.98
N PRO A 478 -20.14 20.69 21.57
CA PRO A 478 -20.00 21.92 20.79
C PRO A 478 -18.69 21.96 20.00
N PRO A 479 -18.69 22.45 18.74
CA PRO A 479 -17.48 22.59 17.95
C PRO A 479 -16.37 23.35 18.70
N GLY A 480 -15.12 22.92 18.52
CA GLY A 480 -13.94 23.59 19.10
C GLY A 480 -13.57 23.14 20.52
N GLN A 481 -14.37 22.26 21.14
CA GLN A 481 -14.07 21.71 22.47
C GLN A 481 -12.90 20.72 22.45
N ALA A 482 -12.88 19.80 21.48
CA ALA A 482 -11.85 18.77 21.35
C ALA A 482 -10.56 19.36 20.74
N PRO A 483 -9.39 19.25 21.39
CA PRO A 483 -8.11 19.66 20.80
C PRO A 483 -7.79 18.93 19.48
N VAL A 484 -8.32 17.71 19.30
CA VAL A 484 -8.10 16.90 18.11
C VAL A 484 -9.43 16.41 17.56
N VAL A 485 -9.67 16.64 16.27
CA VAL A 485 -10.82 16.10 15.54
C VAL A 485 -10.33 15.31 14.33
N ILE A 486 -10.79 14.08 14.16
CA ILE A 486 -10.54 13.22 13.00
C ILE A 486 -11.85 13.08 12.26
N SER A 487 -11.88 13.43 10.99
CA SER A 487 -13.09 13.39 10.17
C SER A 487 -12.90 12.56 8.91
N SER A 488 -13.97 11.95 8.40
CA SER A 488 -14.00 11.56 6.99
C SER A 488 -13.72 12.78 6.11
N ALA A 489 -12.98 12.58 5.00
CA ALA A 489 -12.77 13.65 4.02
C ALA A 489 -14.08 14.19 3.44
N ALA A 490 -15.14 13.37 3.40
CA ALA A 490 -16.46 13.79 2.94
C ALA A 490 -17.09 14.89 3.83
N PHE A 491 -16.79 14.86 5.13
CA PHE A 491 -17.29 15.83 6.11
C PHE A 491 -16.31 16.97 6.41
N ALA A 492 -15.10 16.91 5.86
CA ALA A 492 -14.02 17.81 6.25
C ALA A 492 -14.33 19.31 6.04
N GLY A 493 -15.11 19.66 5.02
CA GLY A 493 -15.51 21.05 4.79
C GLY A 493 -16.46 21.58 5.87
N GLU A 494 -17.47 20.81 6.23
CA GLU A 494 -18.44 21.16 7.28
C GLU A 494 -17.77 21.21 8.66
N VAL A 495 -16.90 20.25 8.96
CA VAL A 495 -16.12 20.22 10.20
C VAL A 495 -15.16 21.40 10.28
N ALA A 496 -14.48 21.74 9.18
CA ALA A 496 -13.58 22.90 9.12
C ALA A 496 -14.33 24.23 9.39
N GLU A 497 -15.50 24.40 8.79
CA GLU A 497 -16.35 25.59 8.99
C GLU A 497 -16.79 25.72 10.46
N ALA A 498 -17.16 24.60 11.10
CA ALA A 498 -17.57 24.58 12.50
C ALA A 498 -16.41 24.84 13.49
N LEU A 499 -15.20 24.36 13.19
CA LEU A 499 -14.02 24.50 14.05
C LEU A 499 -13.30 25.86 13.91
N GLY A 500 -13.35 26.46 12.72
CA GLY A 500 -12.74 27.75 12.42
C GLY A 500 -11.21 27.73 12.30
N GLU A 501 -10.62 28.93 12.18
CA GLU A 501 -9.19 29.15 11.86
C GLU A 501 -8.21 28.77 13.00
N ASP A 502 -8.73 28.46 14.20
CA ASP A 502 -7.93 28.03 15.34
C ASP A 502 -7.44 26.57 15.18
N TYR A 503 -7.84 25.84 14.12
CA TYR A 503 -7.45 24.47 13.85
C TYR A 503 -6.58 24.32 12.60
N VAL A 504 -5.58 23.43 12.67
CA VAL A 504 -4.73 22.99 11.56
C VAL A 504 -5.34 21.75 10.92
N GLN A 505 -5.63 21.80 9.63
CA GLN A 505 -6.18 20.67 8.88
C GLN A 505 -5.11 19.96 8.04
N THR A 506 -5.08 18.63 8.13
CA THR A 506 -4.20 17.75 7.33
C THR A 506 -4.98 16.53 6.84
N PHE A 507 -4.50 15.88 5.77
CA PHE A 507 -5.17 14.71 5.17
C PHE A 507 -4.25 13.49 5.14
N TYR A 508 -4.83 12.32 5.41
CA TYR A 508 -4.12 11.05 5.44
C TYR A 508 -4.92 9.95 4.77
N GLY A 509 -4.25 9.13 3.96
CA GLY A 509 -4.87 7.97 3.34
C GLY A 509 -5.16 6.87 4.36
N LEU A 510 -6.42 6.46 4.51
CA LEU A 510 -6.80 5.32 5.35
C LEU A 510 -6.62 3.99 4.60
N ARG A 511 -7.12 3.92 3.37
CA ARG A 511 -7.03 2.77 2.44
C ARG A 511 -7.32 3.28 1.02
N PRO A 512 -7.27 2.45 -0.05
CA PRO A 512 -7.58 2.93 -1.39
C PRO A 512 -8.91 3.67 -1.43
N GLU A 513 -8.90 4.88 -2.00
CA GLU A 513 -10.06 5.77 -2.18
C GLU A 513 -10.70 6.34 -0.88
N VAL A 514 -10.13 6.05 0.29
CA VAL A 514 -10.62 6.59 1.58
C VAL A 514 -9.55 7.44 2.25
N VAL A 515 -9.90 8.68 2.56
CA VAL A 515 -9.02 9.69 3.16
C VAL A 515 -9.68 10.22 4.43
N LEU A 516 -8.88 10.40 5.47
CA LEU A 516 -9.29 11.05 6.72
C LEU A 516 -8.66 12.45 6.78
N ALA A 517 -9.43 13.42 7.27
CA ALA A 517 -8.94 14.72 7.69
C ALA A 517 -8.61 14.69 9.18
N LEU A 518 -7.51 15.29 9.58
CA LEU A 518 -7.11 15.51 10.96
C LEU A 518 -7.07 17.02 11.22
N PHE A 519 -7.78 17.45 12.24
CA PHE A 519 -7.81 18.81 12.75
C PHE A 519 -7.14 18.82 14.13
N VAL A 520 -6.15 19.70 14.32
CA VAL A 520 -5.47 19.89 15.60
C VAL A 520 -5.55 21.37 15.99
N ARG A 521 -6.04 21.67 17.20
CA ARG A 521 -6.18 23.03 17.70
C ARG A 521 -4.82 23.68 17.92
N ARG A 522 -4.71 24.98 17.61
CA ARG A 522 -3.55 25.83 17.89
C ARG A 522 -3.70 26.42 19.29
N ASP A 523 -2.85 26.02 20.22
CA ASP A 523 -2.92 26.56 21.58
C ASP A 523 -2.27 27.96 21.64
N ARG A 524 -2.96 28.95 22.23
CA ARG A 524 -2.58 30.39 22.22
C ARG A 524 -1.35 30.78 23.06
N GLY A 525 -0.48 29.84 23.43
CA GLY A 525 0.62 30.10 24.37
C GLY A 525 1.98 29.50 24.00
N GLU A 526 2.02 28.54 23.08
CA GLU A 526 3.27 27.94 22.63
C GLU A 526 3.45 28.24 21.15
N ALA A 527 4.55 28.91 20.81
CA ALA A 527 5.02 28.98 19.45
C ALA A 527 5.50 27.59 19.03
N MET A 528 4.56 26.70 18.72
CA MET A 528 4.85 25.55 17.88
C MET A 528 5.32 26.11 16.55
N ALA A 529 6.44 25.57 16.04
CA ALA A 529 7.01 25.97 14.77
C ALA A 529 5.91 26.12 13.72
N PRO A 530 5.96 27.18 12.86
CA PRO A 530 4.92 27.46 11.88
C PRO A 530 4.50 26.16 11.20
N GLU A 531 3.20 25.92 11.24
CA GLU A 531 2.50 24.87 10.50
C GLU A 531 3.18 24.68 9.15
N ARG A 532 3.78 23.50 8.92
CA ARG A 532 4.42 23.20 7.64
C ARG A 532 3.35 22.89 6.62
N THR A 533 2.78 23.95 6.06
CA THR A 533 1.94 23.92 4.87
C THR A 533 2.83 23.65 3.67
N LEU A 534 3.33 22.42 3.56
CA LEU A 534 4.22 22.03 2.47
C LEU A 534 3.50 22.26 1.15
N GLY A 535 3.95 23.26 0.41
CA GLY A 535 3.67 23.31 -1.00
C GLY A 535 3.68 24.68 -1.65
N CYS A 536 4.45 24.77 -2.73
CA CYS A 536 4.57 25.89 -3.64
C CYS A 536 3.26 26.27 -4.38
N THR A 537 3.25 27.42 -5.05
CA THR A 537 2.22 27.76 -6.06
C THR A 537 2.85 28.54 -7.20
N ALA A 538 2.52 28.17 -8.43
CA ALA A 538 2.95 28.82 -9.66
C ALA A 538 1.75 29.23 -10.51
N PHE A 539 1.84 30.33 -11.23
CA PHE A 539 0.77 30.80 -12.12
C PHE A 539 1.28 31.72 -13.23
N LEU A 540 0.45 31.92 -14.25
CA LEU A 540 0.67 32.87 -15.35
C LEU A 540 -0.46 33.89 -15.45
N LEU A 541 -0.10 35.17 -15.57
CA LEU A 541 -0.98 36.29 -15.91
C LEU A 541 -0.72 36.75 -17.33
N ARG A 542 -1.81 37.11 -18.02
CA ARG A 542 -1.76 37.65 -19.39
C ARG A 542 -2.66 38.86 -19.50
N ASN A 543 -2.14 39.96 -20.04
CA ASN A 543 -2.93 41.10 -20.49
C ASN A 543 -2.36 41.61 -21.83
N GLY A 544 -3.03 41.26 -22.94
CA GLY A 544 -2.53 41.56 -24.28
C GLY A 544 -1.14 40.97 -24.52
N ARG A 545 -0.14 41.83 -24.72
CA ARG A 545 1.27 41.45 -24.93
C ARG A 545 2.09 41.33 -23.63
N GLU A 546 1.53 41.70 -22.48
CA GLU A 546 2.22 41.57 -21.20
C GLU A 546 1.96 40.18 -20.60
N VAL A 547 3.03 39.41 -20.45
CA VAL A 547 3.03 38.03 -19.93
C VAL A 547 3.91 38.00 -18.68
N VAL A 548 3.32 37.66 -17.54
CA VAL A 548 4.01 37.63 -16.25
C VAL A 548 3.69 36.35 -15.51
N ALA A 549 4.72 35.63 -15.05
CA ALA A 549 4.55 34.44 -14.22
C ALA A 549 4.93 34.73 -12.76
N GLY A 550 4.31 34.03 -11.82
CA GLY A 550 4.60 34.11 -10.39
C GLY A 550 4.84 32.73 -9.79
N LYS A 551 5.77 32.65 -8.83
CA LYS A 551 6.06 31.44 -8.03
C LYS A 551 6.29 31.78 -6.56
N ASN A 552 5.64 31.06 -5.66
CA ASN A 552 6.07 30.94 -4.26
C ASN A 552 6.83 29.62 -4.06
N LEU A 553 7.98 29.67 -3.39
CA LEU A 553 8.68 28.52 -2.82
C LEU A 553 8.28 28.42 -1.35
N ASP A 554 7.41 27.45 -1.05
CA ASP A 554 6.93 27.16 0.29
C ASP A 554 7.64 25.90 0.76
N TRP A 555 8.71 26.11 1.54
CA TRP A 555 9.69 25.09 1.90
C TRP A 555 10.40 25.49 3.20
N PRO A 556 10.74 24.57 4.12
CA PRO A 556 11.38 24.96 5.38
C PRO A 556 12.80 25.56 5.23
N LEU A 557 13.42 25.47 4.05
CA LEU A 557 14.76 26.01 3.80
C LEU A 557 14.69 27.20 2.84
N GLY A 558 15.07 28.38 3.33
CA GLY A 558 15.17 29.59 2.51
C GLY A 558 16.56 29.88 1.93
N ASP A 559 17.57 29.08 2.29
CA ASP A 559 18.92 29.18 1.76
C ASP A 559 18.91 28.90 0.25
N GLY A 560 19.48 29.80 -0.55
CA GLY A 560 19.49 29.65 -2.00
C GLY A 560 20.52 30.55 -2.68
N ALA A 561 20.98 30.12 -3.84
CA ALA A 561 21.85 30.90 -4.71
C ALA A 561 21.19 31.06 -6.09
N VAL A 562 21.38 32.23 -6.70
CA VAL A 562 21.02 32.49 -8.09
C VAL A 562 22.25 32.28 -8.95
N HIS A 563 22.16 31.45 -9.99
CA HIS A 563 23.27 31.19 -10.91
C HIS A 563 23.01 31.78 -12.28
N LEU A 564 24.06 32.36 -12.87
CA LEU A 564 24.14 32.68 -14.29
C LEU A 564 24.80 31.52 -15.04
N ASN A 565 24.06 30.97 -15.99
CA ASN A 565 24.52 29.88 -16.85
C ASN A 565 24.83 30.44 -18.25
N PRO A 566 26.10 30.38 -18.70
CA PRO A 566 26.50 30.92 -20.00
C PRO A 566 26.08 30.00 -21.16
N ARG A 567 26.05 30.56 -22.37
CA ARG A 567 25.91 29.79 -23.62
C ARG A 567 27.15 28.95 -23.87
N GLY A 568 27.03 27.92 -24.71
CA GLY A 568 28.14 27.06 -25.14
C GLY A 568 28.71 26.14 -24.06
N ALA A 569 28.18 26.16 -22.83
CA ALA A 569 28.64 25.28 -21.76
C ALA A 569 28.22 23.83 -22.02
N THR A 570 29.20 22.92 -22.11
CA THR A 570 28.95 21.48 -22.17
C THR A 570 28.64 20.94 -20.78
N LYS A 571 27.58 20.14 -20.67
CA LYS A 571 27.08 19.57 -19.42
C LYS A 571 26.75 18.09 -19.60
N ALA A 572 26.93 17.34 -18.52
CA ALA A 572 26.52 15.95 -18.40
C ALA A 572 25.55 15.81 -17.22
N ALA A 573 24.56 14.93 -17.38
CA ALA A 573 23.61 14.63 -16.33
C ALA A 573 24.28 13.89 -15.17
N PHE A 574 24.00 14.34 -13.96
CA PHE A 574 24.29 13.65 -12.72
C PHE A 574 23.18 12.64 -12.42
N LEU A 575 23.55 11.36 -12.38
CA LEU A 575 22.64 10.26 -12.05
C LEU A 575 23.13 9.56 -10.77
N ALA A 576 22.24 9.33 -9.80
CA ALA A 576 22.58 8.60 -8.59
C ALA A 576 22.66 7.08 -8.83
N ASN A 577 22.01 6.57 -9.89
CA ASN A 577 22.08 5.16 -10.27
C ASN A 577 22.86 4.98 -11.59
N PRO A 578 23.45 3.80 -11.83
CA PRO A 578 24.10 3.50 -13.11
C PRO A 578 23.10 3.67 -14.26
N GLY A 579 23.44 4.47 -15.27
CA GLY A 579 22.57 4.78 -16.40
C GLY A 579 23.33 5.45 -17.54
N ARG A 580 22.64 5.78 -18.62
CA ARG A 580 23.18 6.58 -19.71
C ARG A 580 22.87 8.06 -19.43
N PRO A 581 23.82 8.86 -18.92
CA PRO A 581 23.59 10.27 -18.69
C PRO A 581 23.34 10.99 -20.02
N LEU A 582 22.44 11.98 -19.99
CA LEU A 582 22.29 12.91 -21.10
C LEU A 582 23.46 13.89 -21.11
N HIS A 583 24.05 14.11 -22.28
CA HIS A 583 25.05 15.15 -22.52
C HIS A 583 24.44 16.22 -23.43
N TRP A 584 24.69 17.49 -23.11
CA TRP A 584 24.20 18.60 -23.92
C TRP A 584 25.16 19.78 -23.88
N ALA A 585 25.05 20.65 -24.88
CA ALA A 585 25.69 21.96 -24.90
C ALA A 585 24.60 23.03 -24.75
N SER A 586 24.84 24.01 -23.88
CA SER A 586 23.89 25.11 -23.70
C SER A 586 23.81 25.97 -24.96
N ARG A 587 22.60 26.10 -25.51
CA ARG A 587 22.29 27.02 -26.61
C ARG A 587 21.90 28.40 -26.09
N TYR A 588 21.26 28.45 -24.93
CA TYR A 588 20.69 29.66 -24.35
C TYR A 588 21.26 29.97 -22.98
N GLY A 589 21.56 31.25 -22.75
CA GLY A 589 21.88 31.77 -21.43
C GLY A 589 20.68 31.67 -20.49
N SER A 590 20.89 31.31 -19.23
CA SER A 590 19.81 31.21 -18.24
C SER A 590 20.18 31.71 -16.85
N VAL A 591 19.17 32.19 -16.13
CA VAL A 591 19.24 32.59 -14.72
C VAL A 591 18.39 31.61 -13.92
N THR A 592 19.00 30.92 -12.95
CA THR A 592 18.34 29.86 -12.19
C THR A 592 18.48 30.03 -10.68
N PHE A 593 17.51 29.50 -9.93
CA PHE A 593 17.48 29.50 -8.46
C PHE A 593 17.80 28.10 -7.94
N ASN A 594 18.81 27.98 -7.08
CA ASN A 594 19.43 26.70 -6.75
C ASN A 594 19.62 26.53 -5.23
N GLN A 595 19.47 25.29 -4.74
CA GLN A 595 19.85 24.89 -3.38
C GLN A 595 20.98 23.85 -3.35
N LEU A 596 21.13 23.07 -4.43
CA LEU A 596 22.08 21.96 -4.52
C LEU A 596 23.33 22.30 -5.35
N GLY A 597 23.55 23.59 -5.60
CA GLY A 597 24.63 24.11 -6.43
C GLY A 597 24.23 24.24 -7.90
N ARG A 598 25.20 24.67 -8.71
CA ARG A 598 25.07 24.95 -10.13
C ARG A 598 24.53 23.75 -10.92
N ASP A 599 23.71 24.02 -11.94
CA ASP A 599 23.04 23.04 -12.81
C ASP A 599 21.96 22.16 -12.15
N LEU A 600 21.71 22.34 -10.86
CA LEU A 600 20.63 21.67 -10.12
C LEU A 600 19.60 22.72 -9.62
N PRO A 601 18.89 23.40 -10.53
CA PRO A 601 17.95 24.45 -10.16
C PRO A 601 16.61 23.89 -9.67
N LEU A 602 15.93 24.68 -8.84
CA LEU A 602 14.50 24.52 -8.54
C LEU A 602 13.63 25.20 -9.61
N GLY A 603 14.16 26.22 -10.27
CA GLY A 603 13.46 26.92 -11.34
C GLY A 603 14.32 28.01 -11.95
N GLY A 604 13.81 28.65 -13.00
CA GLY A 604 14.49 29.78 -13.63
C GLY A 604 13.90 30.21 -14.95
N MET A 605 14.60 31.14 -15.60
CA MET A 605 14.23 31.66 -16.92
C MET A 605 15.47 31.71 -17.83
N ASN A 606 15.28 31.43 -19.11
CA ASN A 606 16.32 31.65 -20.12
C ASN A 606 16.11 32.96 -20.89
N GLU A 607 17.10 33.33 -21.69
CA GLU A 607 17.11 34.58 -22.45
C GLU A 607 16.06 34.67 -23.57
N GLN A 608 15.42 33.56 -23.92
CA GLN A 608 14.27 33.55 -24.83
C GLN A 608 12.94 33.84 -24.09
N GLY A 609 12.98 33.85 -22.76
CA GLY A 609 11.81 34.04 -21.91
C GLY A 609 11.06 32.74 -21.62
N LEU A 610 11.67 31.58 -21.81
CA LEU A 610 11.14 30.31 -21.30
C LEU A 610 11.37 30.23 -19.80
N VAL A 611 10.29 29.99 -19.05
CA VAL A 611 10.31 29.78 -17.60
C VAL A 611 9.91 28.34 -17.30
N ILE A 612 10.65 27.71 -16.39
CA ILE A 612 10.34 26.38 -15.86
C ILE A 612 10.50 26.43 -14.35
N GLU A 613 9.47 26.01 -13.62
CA GLU A 613 9.42 25.98 -12.16
C GLU A 613 9.02 24.60 -11.65
N GLU A 614 9.78 24.06 -10.69
CA GLU A 614 9.37 22.86 -9.97
C GLU A 614 8.39 23.19 -8.84
N LEU A 615 7.47 22.27 -8.63
CA LEU A 615 6.69 22.20 -7.40
C LEU A 615 6.78 20.78 -6.85
N SER A 616 6.88 20.68 -5.51
CA SER A 616 6.94 19.38 -4.85
C SER A 616 5.63 18.61 -5.04
N TYR A 617 5.73 17.38 -5.53
CA TYR A 617 4.64 16.43 -5.63
C TYR A 617 5.17 15.04 -5.30
N SER A 618 5.19 14.71 -4.01
CA SER A 618 5.74 13.43 -3.51
C SER A 618 5.13 12.17 -4.16
N PRO A 619 3.85 12.15 -4.58
CA PRO A 619 3.27 11.01 -5.31
C PRO A 619 3.79 10.81 -6.75
N SER A 620 4.65 11.70 -7.29
CA SER A 620 5.24 11.55 -8.63
C SER A 620 5.85 10.16 -8.84
N ARG A 621 5.46 9.50 -9.93
CA ARG A 621 5.97 8.22 -10.42
C ARG A 621 6.66 8.41 -11.76
N TYR A 622 8.00 8.48 -11.70
CA TYR A 622 8.88 8.69 -12.84
C TYR A 622 8.93 7.47 -13.78
N PRO A 623 9.28 7.65 -15.06
CA PRO A 623 9.39 6.54 -16.00
C PRO A 623 10.40 5.48 -15.60
N ASP A 624 10.04 4.21 -15.85
CA ASP A 624 10.93 3.08 -15.66
C ASP A 624 12.20 3.21 -16.51
N ARG A 625 13.27 2.54 -16.08
CA ARG A 625 14.53 2.53 -16.81
C ARG A 625 14.39 1.86 -18.17
N ASP A 626 14.82 2.57 -19.20
CA ASP A 626 14.91 2.11 -20.58
C ASP A 626 16.18 2.66 -21.26
N GLU A 627 16.23 2.58 -22.60
CA GLU A 627 17.39 2.97 -23.42
C GLU A 627 17.54 4.49 -23.59
N ARG A 628 16.54 5.29 -23.21
CA ARG A 628 16.60 6.75 -23.34
C ARG A 628 17.69 7.32 -22.44
N PRO A 629 18.38 8.39 -22.89
CA PRO A 629 19.28 9.13 -22.02
C PRO A 629 18.51 9.73 -20.86
N ALA A 630 19.16 9.82 -19.70
CA ALA A 630 18.51 10.23 -18.46
C ALA A 630 19.08 11.52 -17.88
N VAL A 631 18.20 12.27 -17.22
CA VAL A 631 18.51 13.43 -16.38
C VAL A 631 17.83 13.26 -15.03
N ASN A 632 18.35 13.91 -13.98
CA ASN A 632 17.61 14.00 -12.73
C ASN A 632 16.52 15.08 -12.77
N GLU A 633 15.68 15.11 -11.74
CA GLU A 633 14.54 16.02 -11.62
C GLU A 633 14.91 17.52 -11.64
N PHE A 634 16.10 17.91 -11.20
CA PHE A 634 16.54 19.31 -11.25
C PHE A 634 17.22 19.65 -12.58
N GLN A 635 18.03 18.72 -13.10
CA GLN A 635 18.69 18.89 -14.39
C GLN A 635 17.73 18.81 -15.58
N TRP A 636 16.54 18.24 -15.42
CA TRP A 636 15.50 18.34 -16.43
C TRP A 636 15.14 19.82 -16.73
N ILE A 637 15.07 20.65 -15.69
CA ILE A 637 14.86 22.10 -15.80
C ILE A 637 16.04 22.74 -16.52
N GLN A 638 17.26 22.47 -16.07
CA GLN A 638 18.47 23.07 -16.66
C GLN A 638 18.64 22.69 -18.13
N PHE A 639 18.43 21.42 -18.48
CA PHE A 639 18.51 20.92 -19.84
C PHE A 639 17.56 21.68 -20.77
N HIS A 640 16.28 21.82 -20.38
CA HIS A 640 15.30 22.50 -21.21
C HIS A 640 15.50 24.02 -21.27
N LEU A 641 15.92 24.66 -20.17
CA LEU A 641 16.31 26.07 -20.21
C LEU A 641 17.53 26.32 -21.10
N ASP A 642 18.46 25.38 -21.16
CA ASP A 642 19.67 25.46 -21.99
C ASP A 642 19.39 25.19 -23.47
N THR A 643 18.37 24.39 -23.81
CA THR A 643 18.20 23.86 -25.18
C THR A 643 16.92 24.30 -25.90
N CYS A 644 15.90 24.78 -25.18
CA CYS A 644 14.60 25.16 -25.75
C CYS A 644 14.33 26.66 -25.62
N ALA A 645 13.69 27.25 -26.63
CA ALA A 645 13.25 28.65 -26.63
C ALA A 645 11.77 28.82 -26.21
N SER A 646 10.96 27.76 -26.25
CA SER A 646 9.51 27.83 -26.04
C SER A 646 8.95 26.59 -25.35
N VAL A 647 7.75 26.71 -24.75
CA VAL A 647 7.03 25.60 -24.11
C VAL A 647 6.82 24.47 -25.11
N ARG A 648 6.44 24.79 -26.34
CA ARG A 648 6.22 23.80 -27.40
C ARG A 648 7.46 22.95 -27.70
N GLU A 649 8.65 23.56 -27.72
CA GLU A 649 9.90 22.81 -27.89
C GLU A 649 10.15 21.84 -26.74
N VAL A 650 9.87 22.27 -25.50
CA VAL A 650 9.98 21.40 -24.32
C VAL A 650 9.03 20.20 -24.43
N LEU A 651 7.76 20.44 -24.76
CA LEU A 651 6.77 19.36 -24.86
C LEU A 651 7.12 18.35 -25.98
N ASN A 652 7.68 18.83 -27.10
CA ASN A 652 8.13 17.97 -28.20
C ASN A 652 9.32 17.09 -27.81
N GLY A 653 10.24 17.61 -26.97
CA GLY A 653 11.43 16.89 -26.52
C GLY A 653 11.23 16.01 -25.29
N ALA A 654 10.22 16.30 -24.46
CA ALA A 654 10.05 15.68 -23.14
C ALA A 654 9.94 14.15 -23.16
N ALA A 655 9.32 13.57 -24.19
CA ALA A 655 9.15 12.12 -24.29
C ALA A 655 10.47 11.38 -24.60
N GLY A 656 11.45 12.05 -25.21
CA GLY A 656 12.73 11.46 -25.61
C GLY A 656 13.74 11.31 -24.48
N ILE A 657 13.45 11.87 -23.30
CA ILE A 657 14.36 11.92 -22.17
C ILE A 657 13.69 11.23 -20.97
N ARG A 658 14.46 10.39 -20.29
CA ARG A 658 14.01 9.76 -19.04
C ARG A 658 14.38 10.65 -17.86
N VAL A 659 13.43 10.89 -16.96
CA VAL A 659 13.70 11.60 -15.70
C VAL A 659 13.86 10.59 -14.59
N GLU A 660 14.87 10.78 -13.76
CA GLU A 660 15.16 9.98 -12.59
C GLU A 660 15.12 10.84 -11.33
N ARG A 661 14.69 10.26 -10.21
CA ARG A 661 14.60 10.97 -8.93
C ARG A 661 15.89 10.80 -8.12
N LEU A 662 16.51 11.90 -7.73
CA LEU A 662 17.58 11.95 -6.74
C LEU A 662 17.03 11.84 -5.32
N PHE A 663 16.02 12.65 -4.99
CA PHE A 663 15.32 12.56 -3.70
C PHE A 663 13.94 13.22 -3.67
N ALA A 664 13.62 14.16 -4.57
CA ALA A 664 12.35 14.89 -4.53
C ALA A 664 11.35 14.35 -5.57
N GLY A 665 10.09 14.17 -5.17
CA GLY A 665 9.01 14.02 -6.14
C GLY A 665 8.56 15.40 -6.56
N VAL A 666 8.60 15.71 -7.86
CA VAL A 666 8.24 17.03 -8.40
C VAL A 666 7.36 16.89 -9.65
N HIS A 667 6.71 17.98 -10.02
CA HIS A 667 6.11 18.24 -11.32
C HIS A 667 6.47 19.68 -11.75
N TYR A 668 6.24 20.04 -13.01
CA TYR A 668 6.70 21.32 -13.54
C TYR A 668 5.57 22.18 -14.08
N PHE A 669 5.66 23.48 -13.80
CA PHE A 669 4.93 24.52 -14.51
C PHE A 669 5.85 25.18 -15.53
N LEU A 670 5.37 25.33 -16.77
CA LEU A 670 6.12 25.93 -17.86
C LEU A 670 5.34 27.10 -18.45
N CYS A 671 6.02 28.17 -18.84
CA CYS A 671 5.45 29.23 -19.66
C CYS A 671 6.51 29.94 -20.51
N ASP A 672 6.08 30.58 -21.60
CA ASP A 672 6.99 31.37 -22.45
C ASP A 672 6.42 32.74 -22.84
N ARG A 673 7.25 33.53 -23.54
CA ARG A 673 6.96 34.93 -23.91
C ARG A 673 5.75 35.09 -24.84
N SER A 674 5.33 34.03 -25.53
CA SER A 674 4.09 34.04 -26.32
C SER A 674 2.82 33.94 -25.46
N GLY A 675 2.99 33.59 -24.17
CA GLY A 675 1.90 33.29 -23.25
C GLY A 675 1.41 31.85 -23.33
N ASP A 676 2.12 30.99 -24.08
CA ASP A 676 1.91 29.54 -24.01
C ASP A 676 2.40 29.01 -22.65
N HIS A 677 1.78 27.94 -22.19
CA HIS A 677 2.08 27.34 -20.89
C HIS A 677 1.66 25.87 -20.86
N ALA A 678 2.26 25.12 -19.95
CA ALA A 678 1.98 23.71 -19.80
C ALA A 678 2.29 23.24 -18.38
N ILE A 679 1.75 22.08 -18.04
CA ILE A 679 2.09 21.33 -16.84
C ILE A 679 2.70 20.00 -17.29
N VAL A 680 3.80 19.60 -16.67
CA VAL A 680 4.44 18.30 -16.90
C VAL A 680 4.46 17.53 -15.58
N GLU A 681 3.72 16.43 -15.53
CA GLU A 681 3.60 15.54 -14.37
C GLU A 681 4.24 14.18 -14.65
N PHE A 682 4.65 13.49 -13.60
CA PHE A 682 5.12 12.10 -13.68
C PHE A 682 4.08 11.19 -13.02
N LEU A 683 3.17 10.65 -13.81
CA LEU A 683 2.04 9.86 -13.32
C LEU A 683 2.14 8.44 -13.88
N ASP A 684 1.94 7.43 -13.04
CA ASP A 684 1.93 6.02 -13.41
C ASP A 684 3.15 5.56 -14.24
N GLY A 685 4.33 6.08 -13.93
CA GLY A 685 5.56 5.73 -14.65
C GLY A 685 5.65 6.36 -16.04
N ARG A 686 4.95 7.46 -16.29
CA ARG A 686 4.94 8.17 -17.57
C ARG A 686 5.11 9.66 -17.36
N THR A 687 5.79 10.30 -18.29
CA THR A 687 5.78 11.76 -18.42
C THR A 687 4.46 12.16 -19.08
N VAL A 688 3.62 12.87 -18.34
CA VAL A 688 2.33 13.40 -18.79
C VAL A 688 2.48 14.90 -19.02
N CYS A 689 2.42 15.30 -20.29
CA CYS A 689 2.52 16.69 -20.70
C CYS A 689 1.11 17.22 -21.01
N THR A 690 0.62 18.16 -20.22
CA THR A 690 -0.69 18.79 -20.46
C THR A 690 -0.52 20.24 -20.94
N PRO A 691 -0.87 20.54 -22.19
CA PRO A 691 -0.73 21.88 -22.77
C PRO A 691 -1.84 22.84 -22.30
N ALA A 692 -1.61 24.14 -22.44
CA ALA A 692 -2.50 25.24 -22.06
C ALA A 692 -3.99 25.00 -22.36
N ARG A 693 -4.31 24.55 -23.59
CA ARG A 693 -5.69 24.34 -24.05
C ARG A 693 -6.49 23.30 -23.24
N GLU A 694 -5.79 22.42 -22.53
CA GLU A 694 -6.39 21.36 -21.72
C GLU A 694 -6.44 21.76 -20.23
N LEU A 695 -5.76 22.84 -19.83
CA LEU A 695 -5.72 23.29 -18.44
C LEU A 695 -6.97 24.09 -18.07
N PRO A 696 -7.56 23.86 -16.88
CA PRO A 696 -8.73 24.62 -16.45
C PRO A 696 -8.37 26.04 -15.97
N ALA A 697 -7.12 26.26 -15.55
CA ALA A 697 -6.54 27.55 -15.21
C ALA A 697 -5.01 27.47 -15.40
N PRO A 698 -4.32 28.61 -15.69
CA PRO A 698 -2.87 28.63 -15.86
C PRO A 698 -2.16 28.71 -14.49
N VAL A 699 -2.41 27.70 -13.66
CA VAL A 699 -1.97 27.59 -12.26
C VAL A 699 -1.49 26.17 -12.00
N LEU A 700 -0.47 26.02 -11.14
CA LEU A 700 -0.06 24.75 -10.56
C LEU A 700 0.23 24.93 -9.06
N SER A 701 -0.18 23.96 -8.26
CA SER A 701 0.22 23.78 -6.86
C SER A 701 0.57 22.29 -6.66
N ASN A 702 0.76 21.83 -5.43
CA ASN A 702 1.35 20.54 -5.06
C ASN A 702 0.37 19.36 -5.07
N ASN A 703 -0.68 19.45 -5.87
CA ASN A 703 -1.63 18.36 -6.11
C ASN A 703 -1.67 18.06 -7.61
N SER A 704 -2.21 16.89 -7.97
CA SER A 704 -2.24 16.51 -9.38
C SER A 704 -3.24 17.35 -10.18
N LEU A 705 -3.02 17.48 -11.49
CA LEU A 705 -3.97 18.18 -12.36
C LEU A 705 -5.38 17.54 -12.36
N PRO A 706 -5.55 16.20 -12.34
CA PRO A 706 -6.87 15.58 -12.17
C PRO A 706 -7.59 16.02 -10.88
N GLU A 707 -6.87 16.09 -9.75
CA GLU A 707 -7.42 16.57 -8.48
C GLU A 707 -7.77 18.06 -8.53
N SER A 708 -6.87 18.89 -9.07
CA SER A 708 -7.11 20.32 -9.32
C SER A 708 -8.40 20.54 -10.10
N ARG A 709 -8.57 19.82 -11.21
CA ARG A 709 -9.74 19.96 -12.09
C ARG A 709 -11.03 19.58 -11.38
N LYS A 710 -11.03 18.43 -10.70
CA LYS A 710 -12.20 17.95 -9.96
C LYS A 710 -12.65 18.96 -8.90
N ASN A 711 -11.70 19.49 -8.14
CA ASN A 711 -12.01 20.41 -7.04
C ASN A 711 -12.38 21.81 -7.54
N LEU A 712 -11.69 22.35 -8.55
CA LEU A 712 -11.98 23.67 -9.10
C LEU A 712 -13.44 23.80 -9.58
N ALA A 713 -13.98 22.74 -10.18
CA ALA A 713 -15.35 22.72 -10.70
C ALA A 713 -16.44 22.89 -9.62
N LEU A 714 -16.09 22.77 -8.33
CA LEU A 714 -17.02 22.93 -7.21
C LEU A 714 -17.22 24.39 -6.79
N PHE A 715 -16.39 25.31 -7.27
CA PHE A 715 -16.35 26.69 -6.77
C PHE A 715 -16.99 27.69 -7.73
N GLN A 716 -17.53 28.77 -7.15
CA GLN A 716 -18.13 29.89 -7.86
C GLN A 716 -17.15 30.46 -8.89
N GLY A 717 -17.68 30.79 -10.06
CA GLY A 717 -16.89 31.20 -11.21
C GLY A 717 -16.28 30.05 -12.00
N PHE A 718 -16.35 28.79 -11.56
CA PHE A 718 -15.80 27.63 -12.28
C PHE A 718 -16.79 26.49 -12.53
N GLY A 719 -18.08 26.70 -12.24
CA GLY A 719 -19.17 25.76 -12.54
C GLY A 719 -19.93 25.27 -11.31
N GLY A 720 -19.44 25.55 -10.10
CA GLY A 720 -20.11 25.22 -8.85
C GLY A 720 -20.61 26.45 -8.09
N ASP A 721 -21.12 26.20 -6.89
CA ASP A 721 -21.81 27.15 -6.01
C ASP A 721 -21.04 27.52 -4.73
N ARG A 722 -19.92 26.85 -4.44
CA ARG A 722 -19.10 27.11 -3.24
C ARG A 722 -18.27 28.38 -3.35
N ASP A 723 -18.12 29.11 -2.24
CA ASP A 723 -17.24 30.27 -2.17
C ASP A 723 -15.75 29.89 -2.28
N LEU A 724 -14.92 30.78 -2.85
CA LEU A 724 -13.49 30.53 -3.02
C LEU A 724 -12.81 30.31 -1.65
N PRO A 725 -12.00 29.24 -1.50
CA PRO A 725 -11.48 28.83 -0.20
C PRO A 725 -10.31 29.72 0.28
N SER A 726 -10.22 29.93 1.59
CA SER A 726 -9.12 30.65 2.28
C SER A 726 -7.98 29.73 2.73
N GLY A 727 -8.23 28.42 2.79
CA GLY A 727 -7.34 27.44 3.43
C GLY A 727 -5.89 27.44 2.91
N PRO A 728 -4.94 26.99 3.74
CA PRO A 728 -3.54 26.96 3.39
C PRO A 728 -3.14 25.70 2.59
N ASP A 729 -4.04 24.71 2.44
CA ASP A 729 -3.76 23.47 1.70
C ASP A 729 -3.58 23.70 0.19
N SER A 730 -3.01 22.70 -0.50
CA SER A 730 -2.66 22.80 -1.92
C SER A 730 -3.84 23.09 -2.85
N ILE A 731 -5.01 22.48 -2.58
CA ILE A 731 -6.21 22.66 -3.40
C ILE A 731 -6.80 24.05 -3.13
N SER A 732 -6.85 24.48 -1.87
CA SER A 732 -7.32 25.83 -1.54
C SER A 732 -6.45 26.91 -2.18
N ARG A 733 -5.11 26.78 -2.11
CA ARG A 733 -4.19 27.68 -2.80
C ARG A 733 -4.37 27.65 -4.32
N TYR A 734 -4.58 26.47 -4.91
CA TYR A 734 -4.86 26.32 -6.34
C TYR A 734 -6.11 27.09 -6.76
N VAL A 735 -7.24 26.85 -6.08
CA VAL A 735 -8.53 27.45 -6.41
C VAL A 735 -8.49 28.96 -6.21
N ARG A 736 -7.86 29.42 -5.12
CA ARG A 736 -7.69 30.85 -4.83
C ARG A 736 -6.80 31.53 -5.87
N ALA A 737 -5.69 30.90 -6.27
CA ALA A 737 -4.84 31.37 -7.35
C ALA A 737 -5.59 31.42 -8.69
N ALA A 738 -6.36 30.38 -9.03
CA ALA A 738 -7.16 30.34 -10.24
C ALA A 738 -8.21 31.46 -10.27
N GLY A 739 -8.88 31.72 -9.15
CA GLY A 739 -9.83 32.84 -9.00
C GLY A 739 -9.18 34.20 -9.19
N LEU A 740 -8.03 34.44 -8.54
CA LEU A 740 -7.26 35.69 -8.69
C LEU A 740 -6.77 35.90 -10.12
N VAL A 741 -6.20 34.86 -10.74
CA VAL A 741 -5.73 34.92 -12.13
C VAL A 741 -6.88 35.17 -13.10
N LYS A 742 -8.06 34.55 -12.89
CA LYS A 742 -9.25 34.76 -13.71
C LYS A 742 -9.88 36.15 -13.54
N GLY A 743 -9.73 36.75 -12.37
CA GLY A 743 -10.22 38.09 -12.06
C GLY A 743 -9.36 39.22 -12.64
N TYR A 744 -8.09 38.95 -12.90
CA TYR A 744 -7.14 39.94 -13.40
C TYR A 744 -7.60 40.59 -14.72
N GLY A 745 -7.57 41.93 -14.75
CA GLY A 745 -7.94 42.72 -15.92
C GLY A 745 -9.41 43.14 -15.96
N LYS A 746 -10.25 42.67 -15.03
CA LYS A 746 -11.66 43.09 -14.90
C LYS A 746 -11.85 44.30 -13.99
N ALA A 747 -10.89 44.64 -13.13
CA ALA A 747 -11.05 45.63 -12.07
C ALA A 747 -10.16 46.89 -12.22
N GLY A 748 -9.62 47.17 -13.40
CA GLY A 748 -8.65 48.27 -13.56
C GLY A 748 -7.34 48.03 -12.79
N ASP A 749 -6.97 46.75 -12.64
CA ASP A 749 -5.79 46.31 -11.92
C ASP A 749 -4.53 46.95 -12.54
N GLY A 750 -3.62 47.43 -11.69
CA GLY A 750 -2.36 48.07 -12.11
C GLY A 750 -1.41 47.14 -12.89
N PRO A 751 -0.11 47.49 -13.05
CA PRO A 751 0.82 46.74 -13.88
C PRO A 751 0.87 45.23 -13.54
N PRO A 752 0.91 44.31 -14.53
CA PRO A 752 0.82 42.86 -14.30
C PRO A 752 1.86 42.32 -13.32
N ALA A 753 3.06 42.89 -13.31
CA ALA A 753 4.12 42.51 -12.36
C ALA A 753 3.78 42.87 -10.90
N GLU A 754 3.11 44.00 -10.66
CA GLU A 754 2.65 44.39 -9.32
C GLU A 754 1.44 43.55 -8.89
N TYR A 755 0.55 43.24 -9.83
CA TYR A 755 -0.55 42.33 -9.56
C TYR A 755 -0.05 40.92 -9.21
N ALA A 756 0.88 40.36 -9.99
CA ALA A 756 1.54 39.08 -9.69
C ALA A 756 2.17 39.09 -8.30
N ALA A 757 2.89 40.16 -7.95
CA ALA A 757 3.45 40.33 -6.61
C ALA A 757 2.37 40.36 -5.51
N GLY A 758 1.19 40.93 -5.80
CA GLY A 758 0.01 40.92 -4.94
C GLY A 758 -0.60 39.54 -4.77
N VAL A 759 -0.76 38.80 -5.87
CA VAL A 759 -1.23 37.40 -5.86
C VAL A 759 -0.29 36.55 -5.00
N LEU A 760 1.03 36.64 -5.21
CA LEU A 760 2.00 35.90 -4.42
C LEU A 760 1.93 36.25 -2.92
N ARG A 761 1.65 37.50 -2.55
CA ARG A 761 1.42 37.88 -1.14
C ARG A 761 0.16 37.25 -0.55
N ARG A 762 -0.93 37.16 -1.33
CA ARG A 762 -2.20 36.53 -0.91
C ARG A 762 -2.13 35.01 -0.86
N LEU A 763 -1.16 34.43 -1.57
CA LEU A 763 -0.91 32.99 -1.58
C LEU A 763 0.20 32.58 -0.60
N ALA A 764 0.97 33.54 -0.09
CA ALA A 764 2.08 33.27 0.83
C ALA A 764 1.58 32.58 2.12
N GLN A 765 2.40 31.66 2.59
CA GLN A 765 2.24 30.86 3.79
C GLN A 765 3.36 31.19 4.79
N PRO A 766 3.26 30.77 6.07
CA PRO A 766 4.32 30.98 7.04
C PRO A 766 5.69 30.42 6.62
N ASP A 767 5.71 29.39 5.77
CA ASP A 767 6.92 28.77 5.23
C ASP A 767 7.30 29.25 3.82
N THR A 768 6.66 30.30 3.28
CA THR A 768 7.09 30.92 2.00
C THR A 768 8.47 31.55 2.15
N GLN A 769 9.46 30.94 1.50
CA GLN A 769 10.83 31.42 1.52
C GLN A 769 11.13 32.40 0.40
N TRP A 770 10.70 32.10 -0.82
CA TRP A 770 10.95 32.94 -1.99
C TRP A 770 9.64 33.24 -2.70
N SER A 771 9.46 34.49 -3.15
CA SER A 771 8.45 34.83 -4.14
C SER A 771 9.13 35.43 -5.36
N ILE A 772 8.93 34.80 -6.51
CA ILE A 772 9.57 35.13 -7.77
C ILE A 772 8.50 35.60 -8.76
N VAL A 773 8.74 36.73 -9.42
CA VAL A 773 7.93 37.26 -10.51
C VAL A 773 8.80 37.34 -11.75
N TYR A 774 8.38 36.64 -12.80
CA TYR A 774 9.01 36.68 -14.12
C TYR A 774 8.23 37.64 -15.00
N ASP A 775 8.85 38.75 -15.43
CA ASP A 775 8.32 39.62 -16.48
C ASP A 775 8.92 39.18 -17.82
N LEU A 776 8.20 38.31 -18.52
CA LEU A 776 8.66 37.69 -19.76
C LEU A 776 8.70 38.71 -20.91
N ALA A 777 7.86 39.74 -20.85
CA ALA A 777 7.84 40.81 -21.84
C ALA A 777 9.13 41.66 -21.78
N ARG A 778 9.61 41.95 -20.56
CA ARG A 778 10.81 42.77 -20.32
C ARG A 778 12.09 41.96 -20.04
N LEU A 779 12.01 40.63 -20.07
CA LEU A 779 13.09 39.70 -19.70
C LEU A 779 13.74 40.10 -18.37
N ALA A 780 12.90 40.18 -17.34
CA ALA A 780 13.33 40.53 -15.99
C ALA A 780 12.74 39.56 -14.95
N ILE A 781 13.51 39.28 -13.90
CA ILE A 781 13.10 38.46 -12.76
C ILE A 781 13.14 39.33 -11.52
N ARG A 782 12.04 39.38 -10.78
CA ARG A 782 11.97 40.01 -9.46
C ARG A 782 11.87 38.91 -8.41
N VAL A 783 12.79 38.86 -7.46
CA VAL A 783 12.76 37.90 -6.35
C VAL A 783 12.73 38.64 -5.02
N ARG A 784 11.87 38.19 -4.11
CA ARG A 784 11.92 38.55 -2.68
C ARG A 784 12.15 37.28 -1.87
N THR A 785 12.73 37.42 -0.68
CA THR A 785 12.93 36.29 0.23
C THR A 785 12.31 36.57 1.60
N ALA A 786 11.99 35.56 2.39
CA ALA A 786 11.43 35.70 3.74
C ALA A 786 12.25 36.67 4.63
N PRO A 787 13.59 36.57 4.73
CA PRO A 787 14.36 37.53 5.52
C PRO A 787 14.39 38.94 4.93
N ARG A 788 13.92 39.14 3.68
CA ARG A 788 13.91 40.44 2.97
C ARG A 788 12.67 40.67 2.13
N PRO A 789 11.70 41.42 2.65
CA PRO A 789 10.41 41.60 1.98
C PRO A 789 10.49 42.44 0.69
N GLY A 790 11.58 43.17 0.45
CA GLY A 790 11.80 43.96 -0.77
C GLY A 790 12.23 43.12 -1.97
N PHE A 791 11.63 43.37 -3.13
CA PHE A 791 12.04 42.72 -4.38
C PHE A 791 13.39 43.23 -4.87
N ARG A 792 14.23 42.29 -5.31
CA ARG A 792 15.46 42.54 -6.08
C ARG A 792 15.23 42.12 -7.52
N THR A 793 15.71 42.93 -8.47
CA THR A 793 15.45 42.72 -9.90
C THR A 793 16.72 42.29 -10.61
N ILE A 794 16.60 41.25 -11.43
CA ILE A 794 17.61 40.78 -12.38
C ILE A 794 17.08 41.07 -13.77
N ARG A 795 17.80 41.83 -14.58
CA ARG A 795 17.42 42.13 -15.97
C ARG A 795 18.40 41.47 -16.92
N PHE A 796 17.89 40.79 -17.94
CA PHE A 796 18.72 40.04 -18.89
C PHE A 796 19.54 40.96 -19.81
N ASP A 797 19.09 42.20 -20.03
CA ASP A 797 19.84 43.22 -20.79
C ASP A 797 21.17 43.63 -20.10
N GLY A 798 21.28 43.44 -18.79
CA GLY A 798 22.49 43.68 -18.00
C GLY A 798 23.34 42.44 -17.75
N VAL A 799 23.02 41.30 -18.36
CA VAL A 799 23.72 40.02 -18.15
C VAL A 799 24.50 39.62 -19.40
N ASP A 800 25.78 39.36 -19.23
CA ASP A 800 26.68 38.86 -20.27
C ASP A 800 26.74 37.32 -20.22
N PHE A 801 26.01 36.67 -21.13
CA PHE A 801 25.97 35.21 -21.26
C PHE A 801 27.11 34.63 -22.14
N ASP A 802 27.99 35.49 -22.67
CA ASP A 802 29.07 35.11 -23.59
C ASP A 802 30.43 34.91 -22.87
N ARG A 803 30.52 35.15 -21.55
CA ARG A 803 31.77 34.94 -20.79
C ARG A 803 32.12 33.47 -20.57
N PRO A 804 33.42 33.08 -20.66
CA PRO A 804 33.83 31.69 -20.56
C PRO A 804 33.76 31.08 -19.14
N ALA A 805 33.52 29.77 -19.13
CA ALA A 805 33.57 28.75 -18.09
C ALA A 805 33.99 29.18 -16.66
N GLY A 806 32.98 29.33 -15.80
CA GLY A 806 33.09 29.44 -14.34
C GLY A 806 31.73 29.65 -13.70
N GLY A 807 30.82 30.31 -14.44
CA GLY A 807 29.50 30.72 -13.95
C GLY A 807 29.65 31.81 -12.90
N SER A 808 28.64 32.67 -12.78
CA SER A 808 28.60 33.62 -11.67
C SER A 808 27.39 33.33 -10.80
N SER A 809 27.52 33.55 -9.50
CA SER A 809 26.43 33.29 -8.55
C SER A 809 26.16 34.51 -7.67
N PHE A 810 24.94 34.58 -7.17
CA PHE A 810 24.50 35.56 -6.19
C PHE A 810 23.79 34.81 -5.06
N ASP A 811 24.33 34.91 -3.85
CA ASP A 811 23.69 34.35 -2.66
C ASP A 811 22.46 35.18 -2.27
N LEU A 812 21.29 34.54 -2.26
CA LEU A 812 20.02 35.19 -1.93
C LEU A 812 20.00 35.77 -0.50
N GLY A 813 20.85 35.25 0.39
CA GLY A 813 21.02 35.67 1.78
C GLY A 813 21.87 36.91 2.01
N ARG A 814 22.67 37.38 1.03
CA ARG A 814 23.60 38.55 1.21
C ARG A 814 22.91 39.89 1.39
N PRO A 815 23.27 40.76 2.37
CA PRO A 815 22.54 41.98 2.81
C PRO A 815 22.23 43.01 1.72
N ASP A 816 22.94 42.96 0.59
CA ASP A 816 22.88 43.97 -0.46
C ASP A 816 21.49 44.14 -1.08
N ARG A 817 21.16 45.40 -1.41
CA ARG A 817 19.94 45.78 -2.13
C ARG A 817 20.01 45.51 -3.64
N ALA A 818 21.21 45.52 -4.21
CA ALA A 818 21.44 45.26 -5.63
C ALA A 818 21.89 43.82 -5.86
N VAL A 819 21.46 43.20 -6.97
CA VAL A 819 21.99 41.89 -7.39
C VAL A 819 23.36 42.11 -8.04
N ARG A 820 24.41 41.55 -7.44
CA ARG A 820 25.76 41.53 -8.00
C ARG A 820 26.23 40.10 -8.08
N PHE A 821 26.49 39.65 -9.30
CA PHE A 821 27.00 38.31 -9.54
C PHE A 821 28.52 38.29 -9.36
N GLU A 822 29.01 37.29 -8.63
CA GLU A 822 30.43 37.03 -8.43
C GLU A 822 30.85 35.72 -9.09
N PRO A 823 32.11 35.58 -9.54
CA PRO A 823 32.63 34.29 -10.00
C PRO A 823 32.33 33.18 -8.99
N THR A 824 31.84 32.04 -9.47
CA THR A 824 31.49 30.91 -8.61
C THR A 824 32.77 30.27 -8.05
N ASP A 825 32.89 30.23 -6.72
CA ASP A 825 33.99 29.56 -6.02
C ASP A 825 33.54 28.16 -5.56
N ALA A 826 34.26 27.12 -5.99
CA ALA A 826 33.88 25.73 -5.72
C ALA A 826 33.90 25.39 -4.22
N GLY A 827 34.79 26.01 -3.44
CA GLY A 827 34.86 25.83 -1.99
C GLY A 827 33.65 26.42 -1.27
N ARG A 828 33.28 27.66 -1.62
CA ARG A 828 32.08 28.33 -1.09
C ARG A 828 30.80 27.61 -1.49
N GLU A 829 30.68 27.15 -2.73
CA GLU A 829 29.53 26.36 -3.18
C GLU A 829 29.46 25.01 -2.44
N GLY A 830 30.60 24.35 -2.23
CA GLY A 830 30.70 23.14 -1.42
C GLY A 830 30.17 23.32 0.01
N ALA A 831 30.59 24.40 0.68
CA ALA A 831 30.15 24.75 2.03
C ALA A 831 28.66 25.10 2.08
N PHE A 832 28.16 25.86 1.10
CA PHE A 832 26.75 26.20 0.96
C PHE A 832 25.88 24.94 0.83
N VAL A 833 26.21 24.06 -0.13
CA VAL A 833 25.48 22.80 -0.33
C VAL A 833 25.54 21.91 0.92
N GLY A 834 26.69 21.84 1.59
CA GLY A 834 26.83 21.09 2.85
C GLY A 834 25.88 21.59 3.96
N THR A 835 25.66 22.91 4.02
CA THR A 835 24.73 23.55 4.97
C THR A 835 23.28 23.25 4.60
N VAL A 836 22.92 23.38 3.32
CA VAL A 836 21.58 23.04 2.81
C VAL A 836 21.25 21.58 3.11
N LEU A 837 22.16 20.64 2.81
CA LEU A 837 21.93 19.22 3.07
C LEU A 837 21.80 18.89 4.56
N LEU A 838 22.48 19.63 5.44
CA LEU A 838 22.29 19.49 6.89
C LEU A 838 20.86 19.91 7.28
N LYS A 839 20.42 21.09 6.83
CA LYS A 839 19.05 21.58 7.09
C LYS A 839 17.97 20.66 6.48
N MET A 840 18.25 20.02 5.35
CA MET A 840 17.36 19.01 4.75
C MET A 840 17.22 17.77 5.63
N VAL A 841 18.25 17.38 6.38
CA VAL A 841 18.15 16.31 7.39
C VAL A 841 17.32 16.77 8.58
N GLU A 842 17.58 17.97 9.08
CA GLU A 842 16.85 18.56 10.22
C GLU A 842 15.36 18.71 9.92
N CYS A 843 15.00 19.05 8.68
CA CYS A 843 13.61 19.16 8.26
C CYS A 843 12.99 17.82 7.82
N GLY A 844 13.75 16.72 7.81
CA GLY A 844 13.26 15.38 7.46
C GLY A 844 13.10 15.13 5.96
N ALA A 845 13.60 16.01 5.09
CA ALA A 845 13.55 15.85 3.64
C ALA A 845 14.45 14.70 3.14
N ILE A 846 15.59 14.48 3.80
CA ILE A 846 16.51 13.37 3.53
C ILE A 846 16.99 12.74 4.85
N THR A 847 17.40 11.47 4.81
CA THR A 847 17.96 10.80 5.99
C THR A 847 19.42 11.21 6.23
N PRO A 848 19.94 11.10 7.48
CA PRO A 848 21.36 11.33 7.76
C PRO A 848 22.29 10.48 6.89
N ALA A 849 21.91 9.23 6.60
CA ALA A 849 22.65 8.36 5.69
C ALA A 849 22.66 8.90 4.25
N ARG A 850 21.50 9.35 3.74
CA ARG A 850 21.41 9.92 2.39
C ARG A 850 22.20 11.22 2.27
N ARG A 851 22.26 12.05 3.32
CA ARG A 851 23.09 13.27 3.34
C ARG A 851 24.55 12.96 3.05
N SER A 852 25.13 11.98 3.73
CA SER A 852 26.55 11.63 3.54
C SER A 852 26.84 11.17 2.11
N THR A 853 25.99 10.30 1.57
CA THR A 853 26.14 9.80 0.20
C THR A 853 25.93 10.92 -0.83
N LEU A 854 24.86 11.70 -0.72
CA LEU A 854 24.55 12.77 -1.66
C LEU A 854 25.59 13.90 -1.63
N ALA A 855 26.14 14.22 -0.46
CA ALA A 855 27.22 15.20 -0.35
C ALA A 855 28.50 14.74 -1.06
N ALA A 856 28.81 13.43 -1.01
CA ALA A 856 29.93 12.84 -1.74
C ALA A 856 29.65 12.82 -3.25
N GLU A 857 28.48 12.35 -3.68
CA GLU A 857 28.05 12.32 -5.08
C GLU A 857 28.09 13.73 -5.73
N LEU A 858 27.55 14.75 -5.04
CA LEU A 858 27.56 16.14 -5.53
C LEU A 858 28.97 16.75 -5.54
N ARG A 859 29.84 16.34 -4.62
CA ARG A 859 31.26 16.74 -4.64
C ARG A 859 31.96 16.14 -5.86
N GLU A 860 31.80 14.84 -6.08
CA GLU A 860 32.38 14.13 -7.23
C GLU A 860 31.87 14.70 -8.55
N TYR A 861 30.57 15.00 -8.66
CA TYR A 861 30.00 15.65 -9.85
C TYR A 861 30.64 17.02 -10.14
N ARG A 862 30.91 17.82 -9.10
CA ARG A 862 31.56 19.13 -9.23
C ARG A 862 33.04 19.01 -9.57
N GLU A 863 33.76 18.10 -8.93
CA GLU A 863 35.20 17.87 -9.13
C GLU A 863 35.50 17.17 -10.47
N GLY A 864 34.63 16.26 -10.91
CA GLY A 864 34.73 15.55 -12.19
C GLY A 864 34.68 16.49 -13.41
N ARG A 865 33.98 17.63 -13.29
CA ARG A 865 34.03 18.71 -14.30
C ARG A 865 35.40 19.36 -14.45
N GLY A 866 36.28 19.25 -13.45
CA GLY A 866 37.66 19.74 -13.53
C GLY A 866 38.57 18.90 -14.42
N ARG A 867 38.17 17.67 -14.80
CA ARG A 867 38.98 16.74 -15.60
C ARG A 867 38.65 16.72 -17.09
N GLU A 868 37.49 17.20 -17.52
CA GLU A 868 37.11 17.24 -18.95
C GLU A 868 37.58 18.52 -19.68
N GLY A 869 38.37 19.38 -19.02
CA GLY A 869 38.92 20.61 -19.58
C GLY A 869 40.35 20.53 -20.14
N ALA A 870 41.00 19.35 -20.17
CA ALA A 870 42.39 19.22 -20.62
C ALA A 870 42.56 18.13 -21.70
N GLY A 871 42.38 18.52 -22.97
CA GLY A 871 42.86 17.76 -24.12
C GLY A 871 42.04 17.96 -25.40
N PRO A 872 42.57 18.61 -26.45
CA PRO A 872 42.03 18.48 -27.80
C PRO A 872 42.58 17.17 -28.39
N GLY A 873 41.69 16.23 -28.73
CA GLY A 873 42.11 14.86 -29.05
C GLY A 873 41.24 14.15 -30.08
N ARG A 874 41.30 14.66 -31.31
CA ARG A 874 40.99 14.04 -32.62
C ARG A 874 39.54 13.69 -32.97
#